data_AF-A0A3R7QYJ9-F1
#
_entry.id   AF-A0A3R7QYJ9-F1
#
_cell.length_a   1.000
_cell.length_b   1.000
_cell.length_c   1.000
_cell.angle_alpha   90.00
_cell.angle_beta   90.00
_cell.angle_gamma   90.00
#
_symmetry.space_group_name_H-M   'P 1'
#
loop_
_entity.id
_entity.type
_entity.pdbx_description
1 polymer ?
#
loop_
_entity_poly.entity_id
_entity_poly.type
_entity_poly.pdbx_seq_one_letter_code
_entity_poly.pdbx_strand_id
1 'polypeptide(L)'
;MFAVQTDVLKPGTTEEFLRYMFPANNSAWLTALTICVRVRILQYREMTPFFSYAYSDRADNALLMFQFRSHLDYYINDLKVSSGLNVRVDDFLGLWHLSCILVEHPSYKVYIDGELIKEGFLEGPNTDIPLNGTLYIGQDQDRFNGGTDREQTLSGYAAQVNLWNYAVDERTMKDMAACRVNPRGNVLSSDRDQFEQPGVTSEIVPLQTFCTEEPKFVIVPLIRQVSGARTFCSLVDSLFFIPEDEKTNNRLHEETNMFTEVCDFKSYRRLLLAGTDEEQEGAWINMNTRKPLNFTPWSDGEPNNGKNDNCVVLRNDMPRWGDLSCEYSNCFSCGMTGKDYFSVRGLCKPFDHQIRFIMDGYVNTRPYFRGYYGMAIFNVGEGTWVFKDTMANLTLATMTMEQPEEYPLGRTVWDVLEPFCDFAVGDKLSLGLSSCTIEEFMCSDGSCVPRNVRCNLREDCVDGSDENDCGIVLFSGRYASHRPPPGRTYREVLYILPHVHLVRFSKIDDINLAFYMEFEVHLTWTDRNLKFKNIKEEEDKNKLSTEEVASIWTPEIEFLNVNDGLLKKLKSNVYASQTGDPVSPDFNDIMMETIFEPVNASLVTKTFYSASFSCNFYLFKYPFDTQVCSLLIKLDSADTTVVTFTNDSVVYSGLLTLPKYDVKDIVSELSERTGYAVMEVKFALERRWSLLVLTIFIPTILLLGIGYVTLFIQLAAIQVRSIMTLTTLLVLYTLFNQVSSDLPDTAYIKMIDMWFFFCIFLIFSVIVLHVIVEYLPPGDEDNFLGKNISRVSPLGPNPVQVWFTGMWLMKATRVVIYPSILLIFNLVFWVSIFNLE
;
A
#
# COMPACT_ATOMS: atom_id res chain seq x y z
N MET A 1 45.67 23.84 -17.07
CA MET A 1 44.22 23.68 -16.85
C MET A 1 43.52 24.79 -17.61
N PHE A 2 42.43 24.47 -18.31
CA PHE A 2 41.64 25.41 -19.11
C PHE A 2 40.21 25.43 -18.58
N ALA A 3 39.68 26.62 -18.33
CA ALA A 3 38.32 26.86 -17.88
C ALA A 3 37.49 27.30 -19.09
N VAL A 4 36.71 26.35 -19.64
CA VAL A 4 36.01 26.52 -20.92
C VAL A 4 34.73 27.33 -20.73
N GLN A 5 33.78 26.77 -19.98
CA GLN A 5 32.57 27.48 -19.54
C GLN A 5 32.31 27.10 -18.08
N THR A 6 32.65 28.01 -17.17
CA THR A 6 32.57 27.76 -15.71
C THR A 6 31.42 28.51 -15.04
N ASP A 7 30.88 29.56 -15.68
CA ASP A 7 29.70 30.28 -15.20
C ASP A 7 28.42 29.57 -15.64
N VAL A 8 28.05 28.56 -14.85
CA VAL A 8 26.89 27.68 -15.03
C VAL A 8 25.53 28.40 -14.97
N LEU A 9 25.48 29.66 -14.52
CA LEU A 9 24.27 30.49 -14.51
C LEU A 9 24.04 31.25 -15.82
N LYS A 10 25.04 31.23 -16.71
CA LYS A 10 24.97 31.82 -18.04
C LYS A 10 24.91 30.75 -19.12
N PRO A 11 24.26 31.05 -20.26
CA PRO A 11 24.28 30.16 -21.41
C PRO A 11 25.72 30.03 -21.93
N GLY A 12 26.01 28.88 -22.56
CA GLY A 12 27.26 28.73 -23.31
C GLY A 12 27.31 29.70 -24.49
N THR A 13 28.51 29.98 -24.98
CA THR A 13 28.71 30.76 -26.20
C THR A 13 29.38 29.91 -27.28
N THR A 14 29.27 30.37 -28.53
CA THR A 14 29.96 29.77 -29.67
C THR A 14 31.46 30.06 -29.70
N GLU A 15 31.96 30.86 -28.75
CA GLU A 15 33.34 31.32 -28.65
C GLU A 15 34.06 30.73 -27.43
N GLU A 16 33.52 29.72 -26.73
CA GLU A 16 34.17 29.09 -25.57
C GLU A 16 34.75 27.72 -25.95
N PHE A 17 35.99 27.68 -26.43
CA PHE A 17 36.70 26.44 -26.76
C PHE A 17 38.21 26.66 -26.87
N LEU A 18 38.98 25.58 -26.91
CA LEU A 18 40.39 25.63 -27.29
C LEU A 18 40.54 25.22 -28.75
N ARG A 19 41.30 25.98 -29.53
CA ARG A 19 41.64 25.63 -30.92
C ARG A 19 43.13 25.41 -31.08
N TYR A 20 43.48 24.32 -31.75
CA TYR A 20 44.81 24.08 -32.28
C TYR A 20 44.75 23.86 -33.79
N MET A 21 45.46 24.69 -34.55
CA MET A 21 45.54 24.60 -36.00
C MET A 21 46.83 23.90 -36.40
N PHE A 22 46.72 22.76 -37.09
CA PHE A 22 47.90 22.12 -37.65
C PHE A 22 48.38 22.86 -38.91
N PRO A 23 49.70 22.86 -39.21
CA PRO A 23 50.21 23.54 -40.40
C PRO A 23 49.59 22.96 -41.68
N ALA A 24 49.03 23.81 -42.54
CA ALA A 24 48.37 23.39 -43.78
C ALA A 24 49.30 22.63 -44.76
N ASN A 25 50.61 22.90 -44.71
CA ASN A 25 51.62 22.21 -45.52
C ASN A 25 52.11 20.88 -44.91
N ASN A 26 51.53 20.43 -43.81
CA ASN A 26 51.90 19.18 -43.17
C ASN A 26 51.37 17.99 -43.97
N SER A 27 52.28 17.19 -44.52
CA SER A 27 51.95 15.98 -45.28
C SER A 27 51.96 14.70 -44.41
N ALA A 28 52.02 14.84 -43.08
CA ALA A 28 52.03 13.71 -42.17
C ALA A 28 50.63 13.10 -42.01
N TRP A 29 50.58 11.76 -42.01
CA TRP A 29 49.38 10.97 -41.79
C TRP A 29 49.54 10.17 -40.49
N LEU A 30 48.47 10.11 -39.69
CA LEU A 30 48.41 9.28 -38.50
C LEU A 30 47.93 7.88 -38.88
N THR A 31 48.85 6.92 -38.95
CA THR A 31 48.53 5.49 -39.18
C THR A 31 48.13 4.78 -37.89
N ALA A 32 48.63 5.25 -36.75
CA ALA A 32 48.18 4.92 -35.42
C ALA A 32 48.17 6.20 -34.59
N LEU A 33 47.25 6.32 -33.65
CA LEU A 33 47.19 7.50 -32.78
C LEU A 33 46.65 7.16 -31.40
N THR A 34 47.01 8.01 -30.45
CA THR A 34 46.37 8.09 -29.15
C THR A 34 46.05 9.55 -28.88
N ILE A 35 44.81 9.88 -28.56
CA ILE A 35 44.43 11.20 -28.05
C ILE A 35 43.84 11.04 -26.65
N CYS A 36 44.30 11.89 -25.74
CA CYS A 36 43.82 11.93 -24.36
C CYS A 36 43.45 13.35 -23.99
N VAL A 37 42.34 13.48 -23.25
CA VAL A 37 41.93 14.72 -22.62
C VAL A 37 41.42 14.41 -21.22
N ARG A 38 41.83 15.21 -20.25
CA ARG A 38 41.26 15.17 -18.91
C ARG A 38 40.17 16.24 -18.82
N VAL A 39 38.95 15.83 -18.53
CA VAL A 39 37.78 16.72 -18.45
C VAL A 39 37.19 16.69 -17.05
N ARG A 40 36.70 17.84 -16.59
CA ARG A 40 35.87 17.96 -15.39
C ARG A 40 34.60 18.70 -15.76
N ILE A 41 33.52 17.95 -15.86
CA ILE A 41 32.21 18.48 -16.25
C ILE A 41 31.58 19.12 -15.02
N LEU A 42 31.21 20.39 -15.12
CA LEU A 42 30.42 21.05 -14.09
C LEU A 42 28.94 20.88 -14.35
N GLN A 43 28.50 20.93 -15.60
CA GLN A 43 27.09 20.82 -15.96
C GLN A 43 26.95 20.03 -17.28
N TYR A 44 25.94 19.19 -17.37
CA TYR A 44 25.64 18.43 -18.57
C TYR A 44 24.76 19.21 -19.53
N ARG A 45 24.85 18.81 -20.80
CA ARG A 45 24.01 19.22 -21.91
C ARG A 45 23.50 17.98 -22.61
N GLU A 46 22.62 18.14 -23.60
CA GLU A 46 22.21 16.99 -24.41
C GLU A 46 23.42 16.34 -25.09
N MET A 47 24.35 17.18 -25.57
CA MET A 47 25.63 16.80 -26.16
C MET A 47 26.76 17.62 -25.53
N THR A 48 27.75 16.94 -24.98
CA THR A 48 28.95 17.55 -24.39
C THR A 48 30.20 17.04 -25.14
N PRO A 49 30.74 17.80 -26.11
CA PRO A 49 31.95 17.40 -26.83
C PRO A 49 33.19 17.58 -25.97
N PHE A 50 34.07 16.58 -25.97
CA PHE A 50 35.36 16.63 -25.29
C PHE A 50 36.42 17.18 -26.24
N PHE A 51 36.49 16.61 -27.44
CA PHE A 51 37.31 17.11 -28.53
C PHE A 51 36.67 16.79 -29.89
N SER A 52 36.95 17.63 -30.88
CA SER A 52 36.51 17.47 -32.27
C SER A 52 37.67 17.81 -33.21
N TYR A 53 37.97 16.96 -34.19
CA TYR A 53 39.01 17.16 -35.18
C TYR A 53 38.41 17.08 -36.58
N ALA A 54 38.63 18.14 -37.36
CA ALA A 54 38.13 18.30 -38.72
C ALA A 54 39.29 18.69 -39.64
N TYR A 55 39.34 18.15 -40.85
CA TYR A 55 40.33 18.56 -41.87
C TYR A 55 39.71 19.00 -43.20
N SER A 56 38.40 18.80 -43.39
CA SER A 56 37.63 19.34 -44.51
C SER A 56 36.14 19.37 -44.19
N ASP A 57 35.34 20.12 -44.93
CA ASP A 57 33.87 20.16 -44.74
C ASP A 57 33.16 18.82 -45.01
N ARG A 58 33.87 17.82 -45.57
CA ARG A 58 33.35 16.47 -45.78
C ARG A 58 33.84 15.46 -44.74
N ALA A 59 34.77 15.87 -43.90
CA ALA A 59 35.42 15.06 -42.88
C ALA A 59 35.62 15.96 -41.64
N ASP A 60 34.48 16.45 -41.17
CA ASP A 60 34.32 17.30 -39.99
C ASP A 60 34.27 16.46 -38.70
N ASN A 61 33.89 15.17 -38.82
CA ASN A 61 33.90 14.17 -37.76
C ASN A 61 35.08 13.18 -37.89
N ALA A 62 36.27 13.67 -38.28
CA ALA A 62 37.44 12.81 -38.48
C ALA A 62 37.90 12.18 -37.16
N LEU A 63 37.90 12.94 -36.05
CA LEU A 63 37.93 12.39 -34.69
C LEU A 63 37.03 13.25 -33.80
N LEU A 64 35.98 12.67 -33.23
CA LEU A 64 35.10 13.36 -32.30
C LEU A 64 34.86 12.45 -31.11
N MET A 65 34.98 12.97 -29.89
CA MET A 65 34.54 12.28 -28.68
C MET A 65 33.57 13.20 -27.94
N PHE A 66 32.39 12.69 -27.63
CA PHE A 66 31.34 13.46 -27.01
C PHE A 66 30.46 12.58 -26.15
N GLN A 67 29.96 13.15 -25.07
CA GLN A 67 28.90 12.54 -24.30
C GLN A 67 27.55 12.97 -24.89
N PHE A 68 26.67 12.03 -25.18
CA PHE A 68 25.28 12.28 -25.55
C PHE A 68 24.36 11.59 -24.55
N ARG A 69 23.59 12.38 -23.79
CA ARG A 69 22.75 11.88 -22.67
C ARG A 69 23.60 11.04 -21.69
N SER A 70 23.25 9.77 -21.49
CA SER A 70 23.98 8.82 -20.64
C SER A 70 25.02 7.98 -21.39
N HIS A 71 25.39 8.32 -22.62
CA HIS A 71 26.33 7.54 -23.43
C HIS A 71 27.55 8.38 -23.80
N LEU A 72 28.72 7.74 -23.81
CA LEU A 72 29.92 8.30 -24.41
C LEU A 72 30.07 7.75 -25.84
N ASP A 73 29.91 8.61 -26.83
CA ASP A 73 30.01 8.27 -28.24
C ASP A 73 31.25 8.92 -28.86
N TYR A 74 31.72 8.34 -29.97
CA TYR A 74 32.85 8.88 -30.71
C TYR A 74 32.72 8.61 -32.20
N TYR A 75 33.34 9.45 -33.01
CA TYR A 75 33.53 9.25 -34.44
C TYR A 75 35.01 9.04 -34.74
N ILE A 76 35.27 8.11 -35.66
CA ILE A 76 36.58 7.90 -36.26
C ILE A 76 36.36 7.88 -37.78
N ASN A 77 36.83 8.90 -38.49
CA ASN A 77 36.59 9.12 -39.92
C ASN A 77 35.10 8.99 -40.30
N ASP A 78 34.25 9.80 -39.64
CA ASP A 78 32.80 9.88 -39.88
C ASP A 78 32.00 8.59 -39.57
N LEU A 79 32.67 7.52 -39.14
CA LEU A 79 32.01 6.32 -38.61
C LEU A 79 31.66 6.55 -37.15
N LYS A 80 30.35 6.64 -36.87
CA LYS A 80 29.84 6.70 -35.49
C LYS A 80 30.06 5.35 -34.81
N VAL A 81 30.74 5.37 -33.68
CA VAL A 81 30.96 4.20 -32.85
C VAL A 81 30.56 4.54 -31.42
N SER A 82 29.61 3.79 -30.86
CA SER A 82 29.24 3.95 -29.46
C SER A 82 30.19 3.15 -28.57
N SER A 83 30.60 3.72 -27.44
CA SER A 83 31.34 2.96 -26.42
C SER A 83 30.52 1.79 -25.88
N GLY A 84 29.18 1.88 -25.93
CA GLY A 84 28.28 1.02 -25.17
C GLY A 84 28.36 1.25 -23.65
N LEU A 85 29.11 2.27 -23.21
CA LEU A 85 29.20 2.69 -21.82
C LEU A 85 27.96 3.52 -21.49
N ASN A 86 27.19 3.07 -20.50
CA ASN A 86 26.26 3.94 -19.79
C ASN A 86 27.10 4.76 -18.79
N VAL A 87 27.45 5.98 -19.17
CA VAL A 87 28.04 6.95 -18.26
C VAL A 87 27.00 7.24 -17.18
N ARG A 88 27.27 6.79 -15.96
CA ARG A 88 26.51 7.24 -14.80
C ARG A 88 26.84 8.70 -14.60
N VAL A 89 25.87 9.54 -14.97
CA VAL A 89 25.93 11.00 -14.88
C VAL A 89 26.46 11.47 -13.52
N ASP A 90 26.13 10.76 -12.44
CA ASP A 90 26.59 11.04 -11.07
C ASP A 90 28.09 10.81 -10.87
N ASP A 91 28.64 9.72 -11.42
CA ASP A 91 30.03 9.34 -11.19
C ASP A 91 31.02 10.27 -11.92
N PHE A 92 30.54 11.08 -12.87
CA PHE A 92 31.37 11.97 -13.69
C PHE A 92 31.26 13.46 -13.33
N LEU A 93 30.23 13.87 -12.60
CA LEU A 93 29.96 15.28 -12.36
C LEU A 93 30.92 15.87 -11.31
N GLY A 94 31.57 16.97 -11.66
CA GLY A 94 32.40 17.74 -10.73
C GLY A 94 33.71 17.06 -10.31
N LEU A 95 34.04 15.91 -10.91
CA LEU A 95 35.28 15.14 -10.76
C LEU A 95 36.11 15.18 -12.05
N TRP A 96 37.41 14.91 -11.94
CA TRP A 96 38.33 14.88 -13.06
C TRP A 96 38.42 13.48 -13.65
N HIS A 97 38.09 13.34 -14.93
CA HIS A 97 38.21 12.07 -15.64
C HIS A 97 39.16 12.18 -16.82
N LEU A 98 40.07 11.23 -16.96
CA LEU A 98 40.98 11.11 -18.10
C LEU A 98 40.35 10.21 -19.15
N SER A 99 39.93 10.80 -20.27
CA SER A 99 39.36 10.08 -21.40
C SER A 99 40.38 9.97 -22.53
N CYS A 100 40.64 8.75 -22.98
CA CYS A 100 41.60 8.47 -24.04
C CYS A 100 40.99 7.56 -25.10
N ILE A 101 41.27 7.84 -26.37
CA ILE A 101 41.01 6.92 -27.48
C ILE A 101 42.29 6.61 -28.21
N LEU A 102 42.49 5.33 -28.47
CA LEU A 102 43.62 4.76 -29.17
C LEU A 102 43.09 4.09 -30.43
N VAL A 103 43.67 4.42 -31.58
CA VAL A 103 43.27 3.87 -32.88
C VAL A 103 44.51 3.29 -33.54
N GLU A 104 44.45 2.00 -33.85
CA GLU A 104 45.48 1.26 -34.57
C GLU A 104 44.77 0.29 -35.54
N HIS A 105 44.59 0.73 -36.79
CA HIS A 105 43.73 0.05 -37.75
C HIS A 105 44.09 -1.46 -37.89
N PRO A 106 43.09 -2.37 -37.87
CA PRO A 106 41.64 -2.11 -37.81
C PRO A 106 41.09 -1.94 -36.40
N SER A 107 41.90 -1.99 -35.34
CA SER A 107 41.42 -1.94 -33.95
C SER A 107 41.34 -0.52 -33.38
N TYR A 108 40.46 -0.34 -32.40
CA TYR A 108 40.45 0.85 -31.55
C TYR A 108 40.17 0.45 -30.10
N LYS A 109 40.66 1.26 -29.15
CA LYS A 109 40.49 1.07 -27.71
C LYS A 109 40.13 2.40 -27.05
N VAL A 110 39.18 2.35 -26.13
CA VAL A 110 38.75 3.52 -25.34
C VAL A 110 39.07 3.26 -23.88
N TYR A 111 39.80 4.18 -23.27
CA TYR A 111 40.17 4.16 -21.86
C TYR A 111 39.52 5.33 -21.12
N ILE A 112 38.98 5.05 -19.93
CA ILE A 112 38.52 6.05 -18.96
C ILE A 112 39.29 5.79 -17.68
N ASP A 113 39.97 6.81 -17.15
CA ASP A 113 40.75 6.73 -15.90
C ASP A 113 41.75 5.55 -15.86
N GLY A 114 42.29 5.22 -17.04
CA GLY A 114 43.28 4.15 -17.20
C GLY A 114 42.68 2.74 -17.30
N GLU A 115 41.37 2.59 -17.18
CA GLU A 115 40.66 1.32 -17.40
C GLU A 115 40.19 1.20 -18.84
N LEU A 116 40.39 0.01 -19.45
CA LEU A 116 39.91 -0.29 -20.79
C LEU A 116 38.39 -0.50 -20.74
N ILE A 117 37.63 0.42 -21.30
CA ILE A 117 36.16 0.35 -21.32
C ILE A 117 35.66 -0.39 -22.55
N LYS A 118 36.28 -0.14 -23.71
CA LYS A 118 35.84 -0.71 -24.98
C LYS A 118 37.02 -1.01 -25.89
N GLU A 119 36.95 -2.16 -26.55
CA GLU A 119 37.79 -2.55 -27.68
C GLU A 119 36.87 -2.96 -28.82
N GLY A 120 37.24 -2.62 -30.06
CA GLY A 120 36.48 -2.95 -31.25
C GLY A 120 37.31 -2.84 -32.52
N PHE A 121 36.66 -3.10 -33.65
CA PHE A 121 37.27 -3.05 -34.97
C PHE A 121 36.50 -2.09 -35.89
N LEU A 122 37.23 -1.32 -36.69
CA LEU A 122 36.70 -0.41 -37.70
C LEU A 122 36.44 -1.18 -39.01
N GLU A 123 35.25 -1.05 -39.55
CA GLU A 123 34.88 -1.62 -40.85
C GLU A 123 35.17 -0.60 -41.98
N GLY A 124 36.20 -0.85 -42.79
CA GLY A 124 36.54 0.01 -43.92
C GLY A 124 38.01 -0.07 -44.35
N PRO A 125 38.39 0.53 -45.49
CA PRO A 125 39.80 0.67 -45.91
C PRO A 125 40.59 1.56 -44.94
N ASN A 126 41.94 1.49 -45.01
CA ASN A 126 42.86 2.12 -44.06
C ASN A 126 42.45 3.57 -43.71
N THR A 127 42.31 3.84 -42.41
CA THR A 127 41.68 5.04 -41.84
C THR A 127 42.73 6.06 -41.41
N ASP A 128 43.73 6.30 -42.25
CA ASP A 128 44.80 7.24 -41.95
C ASP A 128 44.22 8.67 -41.86
N ILE A 129 44.50 9.38 -40.77
CA ILE A 129 43.98 10.74 -40.55
C ILE A 129 45.08 11.76 -40.89
N PRO A 130 44.84 12.70 -41.83
CA PRO A 130 45.85 13.71 -42.18
C PRO A 130 45.99 14.74 -41.07
N LEU A 131 47.21 15.21 -40.80
CA LEU A 131 47.54 16.22 -39.77
C LEU A 131 47.61 17.66 -40.33
N ASN A 132 46.61 18.06 -41.13
CA ASN A 132 46.50 19.39 -41.72
C ASN A 132 45.18 20.10 -41.36
N GLY A 133 44.46 19.58 -40.36
CA GLY A 133 43.17 20.08 -39.91
C GLY A 133 43.22 20.97 -38.67
N THR A 134 42.08 21.08 -38.01
CA THR A 134 41.87 21.86 -36.78
C THR A 134 41.30 20.98 -35.68
N LEU A 135 41.87 21.06 -34.48
CA LEU A 135 41.40 20.37 -33.27
C LEU A 135 40.73 21.38 -32.34
N TYR A 136 39.49 21.10 -31.97
CA TYR A 136 38.70 21.84 -30.99
C TYR A 136 38.60 21.01 -29.71
N ILE A 137 38.72 21.65 -28.55
CA ILE A 137 38.45 21.05 -27.25
C ILE A 137 37.27 21.81 -26.64
N GLY A 138 36.24 21.07 -26.25
CA GLY A 138 35.04 21.61 -25.62
C GLY A 138 33.97 22.17 -26.56
N GLN A 139 34.09 21.98 -27.87
CA GLN A 139 33.11 22.32 -28.90
C GLN A 139 33.17 21.28 -30.00
N ASP A 140 32.06 21.08 -30.71
CA ASP A 140 32.05 20.32 -31.95
C ASP A 140 32.25 21.24 -33.16
N GLN A 141 32.85 20.68 -34.21
CA GLN A 141 33.04 21.32 -35.49
C GLN A 141 32.03 20.72 -36.47
N ASP A 142 30.81 21.28 -36.56
CA ASP A 142 29.81 20.86 -37.57
C ASP A 142 30.24 21.14 -39.03
N ARG A 143 31.41 21.77 -39.21
CA ARG A 143 32.13 21.95 -40.47
C ARG A 143 33.59 22.28 -40.19
N PHE A 144 34.44 22.27 -41.22
CA PHE A 144 35.85 22.56 -41.02
C PHE A 144 36.07 23.98 -40.45
N ASN A 145 36.74 24.05 -39.29
CA ASN A 145 37.11 25.29 -38.59
C ASN A 145 35.91 26.22 -38.32
N GLY A 146 34.73 25.67 -38.01
CA GLY A 146 33.54 26.43 -37.65
C GLY A 146 32.31 25.56 -37.41
N GLY A 147 31.13 26.18 -37.40
CA GLY A 147 29.89 25.43 -37.09
C GLY A 147 29.77 25.11 -35.61
N THR A 148 30.26 25.98 -34.73
CA THR A 148 30.10 25.81 -33.29
C THR A 148 28.66 26.14 -32.87
N ASP A 149 28.16 25.40 -31.88
CA ASP A 149 26.84 25.59 -31.30
C ASP A 149 26.97 25.94 -29.80
N ARG A 150 26.17 26.90 -29.35
CA ARG A 150 26.09 27.30 -27.94
C ARG A 150 25.55 26.17 -27.05
N GLU A 151 24.78 25.24 -27.61
CA GLU A 151 24.20 24.10 -26.90
C GLU A 151 25.17 22.91 -26.81
N GLN A 152 26.28 22.96 -27.56
CA GLN A 152 27.32 21.92 -27.60
C GLN A 152 28.64 22.40 -26.97
N THR A 153 28.60 23.38 -26.06
CA THR A 153 29.80 23.84 -25.35
C THR A 153 30.07 22.97 -24.12
N LEU A 154 31.32 22.58 -23.89
CA LEU A 154 31.76 21.94 -22.64
C LEU A 154 31.61 22.90 -21.46
N SER A 155 30.63 22.60 -20.61
CA SER A 155 30.41 23.27 -19.34
C SER A 155 31.34 22.71 -18.26
N GLY A 156 32.59 23.17 -18.24
CA GLY A 156 33.56 22.83 -17.20
C GLY A 156 35.00 23.13 -17.55
N TYR A 157 35.90 22.21 -17.18
CA TYR A 157 37.34 22.36 -17.34
C TYR A 157 37.94 21.25 -18.22
N ALA A 158 39.02 21.59 -18.93
CA ALA A 158 39.85 20.66 -19.67
C ALA A 158 41.32 20.77 -19.23
N ALA A 159 42.05 19.67 -19.24
CA ALA A 159 43.47 19.59 -18.91
C ALA A 159 44.14 18.39 -19.61
N GLN A 160 45.47 18.36 -19.60
CA GLN A 160 46.27 17.25 -20.15
C GLN A 160 45.85 16.81 -21.57
N VAL A 161 45.51 17.77 -22.42
CA VAL A 161 45.23 17.51 -23.84
C VAL A 161 46.53 17.07 -24.50
N ASN A 162 46.60 15.83 -24.97
CA ASN A 162 47.79 15.25 -25.59
C ASN A 162 47.40 14.35 -26.77
N LEU A 163 48.20 14.42 -27.85
CA LEU A 163 48.09 13.58 -29.05
C LEU A 163 49.43 12.93 -29.35
N TRP A 164 49.40 11.62 -29.59
CA TRP A 164 50.53 10.82 -30.03
C TRP A 164 50.23 10.18 -31.39
N ASN A 165 51.27 9.99 -32.21
CA ASN A 165 51.18 9.26 -33.48
C ASN A 165 51.49 7.76 -33.35
N TYR A 166 51.29 7.22 -32.14
CA TYR A 166 51.46 5.82 -31.84
C TYR A 166 50.46 5.41 -30.74
N ALA A 167 50.25 4.10 -30.61
CA ALA A 167 49.49 3.50 -29.53
C ALA A 167 50.29 3.59 -28.21
N VAL A 168 49.83 4.41 -27.26
CA VAL A 168 50.43 4.49 -25.91
C VAL A 168 50.13 3.20 -25.16
N ASP A 169 51.12 2.69 -24.42
CA ASP A 169 50.96 1.44 -23.68
C ASP A 169 50.02 1.58 -22.46
N GLU A 170 49.34 0.48 -22.12
CA GLU A 170 48.33 0.47 -21.05
C GLU A 170 48.90 0.87 -19.67
N ARG A 171 50.18 0.57 -19.40
CA ARG A 171 50.79 0.93 -18.12
C ARG A 171 50.97 2.44 -18.00
N THR A 172 51.48 3.07 -19.06
CA THR A 172 51.57 4.54 -19.16
C THR A 172 50.19 5.18 -19.04
N MET A 173 49.13 4.60 -19.62
CA MET A 173 47.75 5.08 -19.46
C MET A 173 47.29 5.06 -18.00
N LYS A 174 47.50 3.93 -17.30
CA LYS A 174 47.17 3.80 -15.86
C LYS A 174 47.97 4.76 -14.99
N ASP A 175 49.26 4.90 -15.25
CA ASP A 175 50.12 5.80 -14.49
C ASP A 175 49.78 7.28 -14.78
N MET A 176 49.31 7.62 -15.99
CA MET A 176 48.81 8.96 -16.35
C MET A 176 47.46 9.27 -15.69
N ALA A 177 46.54 8.31 -15.66
CA ALA A 177 45.27 8.42 -14.95
C ALA A 177 45.48 8.65 -13.46
N ALA A 178 46.41 7.92 -12.84
CA ALA A 178 46.77 8.04 -11.43
C ALA A 178 47.70 9.24 -11.09
N CYS A 179 47.90 10.18 -12.02
CA CYS A 179 48.78 11.35 -11.85
C CYS A 179 50.23 11.03 -11.43
N ARG A 180 50.75 9.83 -11.77
CA ARG A 180 52.15 9.44 -11.48
C ARG A 180 53.11 9.93 -12.54
N VAL A 181 52.64 9.97 -13.78
CA VAL A 181 53.40 10.44 -14.94
C VAL A 181 52.56 11.44 -15.73
N ASN A 182 53.23 12.38 -16.41
CA ASN A 182 52.59 13.31 -17.34
C ASN A 182 53.37 13.27 -18.67
N PRO A 183 53.25 12.18 -19.45
CA PRO A 183 53.91 12.06 -20.73
C PRO A 183 53.37 13.13 -21.67
N ARG A 184 54.28 13.84 -22.35
CA ARG A 184 53.89 14.83 -23.35
C ARG A 184 53.63 14.15 -24.69
N GLY A 185 52.50 14.48 -25.32
CA GLY A 185 52.21 14.11 -26.71
C GLY A 185 53.33 14.55 -27.65
N ASN A 186 53.81 13.64 -28.51
CA ASN A 186 54.83 14.02 -29.49
C ASN A 186 54.24 14.87 -30.63
N VAL A 187 52.96 14.64 -30.97
CA VAL A 187 52.24 15.42 -31.98
C VAL A 187 51.70 16.72 -31.39
N LEU A 188 50.97 16.64 -30.27
CA LEU A 188 50.38 17.79 -29.58
C LEU A 188 50.47 17.58 -28.07
N SER A 189 50.84 18.60 -27.31
CA SER A 189 50.76 18.60 -25.86
C SER A 189 50.40 19.97 -25.32
N SER A 190 49.34 20.05 -24.51
CA SER A 190 48.93 21.29 -23.84
C SER A 190 49.96 21.90 -22.88
N ASP A 191 50.99 21.14 -22.49
CA ASP A 191 52.10 21.66 -21.68
C ASP A 191 53.23 22.29 -22.52
N ARG A 192 53.24 22.02 -23.83
CA ARG A 192 54.29 22.47 -24.76
C ARG A 192 53.76 23.48 -25.78
N ASP A 193 52.60 23.17 -26.36
CA ASP A 193 52.06 23.86 -27.52
C ASP A 193 51.01 24.89 -27.08
N GLN A 194 50.95 26.01 -27.82
CA GLN A 194 50.02 27.08 -27.53
C GLN A 194 48.70 26.85 -28.26
N PHE A 195 47.61 26.83 -27.51
CA PHE A 195 46.25 26.82 -28.04
C PHE A 195 45.73 28.25 -28.18
N GLU A 196 44.89 28.48 -29.18
CA GLU A 196 44.03 29.65 -29.23
C GLU A 196 42.86 29.45 -28.25
N GLN A 197 42.56 30.48 -27.46
CA GLN A 197 41.65 30.41 -26.32
C GLN A 197 40.55 31.49 -26.43
N PRO A 198 39.70 31.47 -27.47
CA PRO A 198 38.53 32.35 -27.48
C PRO A 198 37.68 32.03 -26.23
N GLY A 199 37.24 33.05 -25.48
CA GLY A 199 36.35 32.88 -24.32
C GLY A 199 36.88 32.04 -23.14
N VAL A 200 38.07 31.45 -23.24
CA VAL A 200 38.63 30.47 -22.29
C VAL A 200 39.75 31.10 -21.48
N THR A 201 39.79 30.79 -20.18
CA THR A 201 40.90 31.17 -19.29
C THR A 201 41.77 29.96 -18.96
N SER A 202 43.05 30.17 -18.64
CA SER A 202 43.98 29.09 -18.35
C SER A 202 44.88 29.38 -17.16
N GLU A 203 45.22 28.31 -16.43
CA GLU A 203 46.09 28.35 -15.26
C GLU A 203 47.03 27.13 -15.25
N ILE A 204 48.26 27.33 -14.79
CA ILE A 204 49.23 26.26 -14.59
C ILE A 204 49.05 25.71 -13.18
N VAL A 205 48.65 24.43 -13.10
CA VAL A 205 48.41 23.73 -11.83
C VAL A 205 49.31 22.49 -11.71
N PRO A 206 49.69 22.09 -10.49
CA PRO A 206 50.40 20.83 -10.27
C PRO A 206 49.60 19.62 -10.77
N LEU A 207 50.29 18.60 -11.30
CA LEU A 207 49.66 17.37 -11.78
C LEU A 207 48.78 16.69 -10.71
N GLN A 208 49.24 16.71 -9.47
CA GLN A 208 48.55 16.06 -8.36
C GLN A 208 47.15 16.63 -8.09
N THR A 209 46.92 17.91 -8.44
CA THR A 209 45.63 18.60 -8.29
C THR A 209 44.49 17.88 -9.02
N PHE A 210 44.79 17.17 -10.11
CA PHE A 210 43.77 16.45 -10.88
C PHE A 210 43.35 15.11 -10.27
N CYS A 211 44.14 14.57 -9.33
CA CYS A 211 43.88 13.29 -8.67
C CYS A 211 43.64 13.41 -7.17
N THR A 212 43.78 14.62 -6.59
CA THR A 212 43.40 14.90 -5.21
C THR A 212 41.97 15.39 -5.17
N GLU A 213 41.10 14.65 -4.49
CA GLU A 213 39.78 15.12 -4.14
C GLU A 213 39.90 16.07 -2.94
N GLU A 214 39.51 17.33 -3.14
CA GLU A 214 39.38 18.28 -2.04
C GLU A 214 37.97 18.16 -1.44
N PRO A 215 37.84 18.14 -0.10
CA PRO A 215 36.54 18.08 0.55
C PRO A 215 35.70 19.30 0.17
N LYS A 216 34.56 19.09 -0.46
CA LYS A 216 33.64 20.17 -0.83
C LYS A 216 32.72 20.48 0.34
N PHE A 217 32.46 21.75 0.57
CA PHE A 217 31.48 22.20 1.54
C PHE A 217 30.78 23.45 1.03
N VAL A 218 29.58 23.68 1.51
CA VAL A 218 28.81 24.90 1.28
C VAL A 218 28.34 25.45 2.62
N ILE A 219 28.60 26.73 2.85
CA ILE A 219 28.20 27.44 4.06
C ILE A 219 26.75 27.85 3.90
N VAL A 220 25.91 27.49 4.87
CA VAL A 220 24.50 27.83 4.88
C VAL A 220 24.33 28.98 5.89
N PRO A 221 24.10 30.23 5.43
CA PRO A 221 23.91 31.39 6.30
C PRO A 221 22.49 31.37 6.90
N LEU A 222 22.17 30.31 7.63
CA LEU A 222 20.91 30.08 8.33
C LEU A 222 21.21 29.72 9.77
N ILE A 223 20.59 30.42 10.71
CA ILE A 223 20.82 30.22 12.13
C ILE A 223 19.97 29.04 12.62
N ARG A 224 20.62 27.95 13.06
CA ARG A 224 19.99 26.74 13.57
C ARG A 224 20.75 26.15 14.75
N GLN A 225 20.03 25.40 15.58
CA GLN A 225 20.65 24.45 16.51
C GLN A 225 21.26 23.28 15.72
N VAL A 226 22.08 22.48 16.39
CA VAL A 226 22.78 21.33 15.80
C VAL A 226 21.83 20.32 15.16
N SER A 227 20.69 20.04 15.80
CA SER A 227 19.65 19.17 15.26
C SER A 227 19.10 19.71 13.93
N GLY A 228 18.73 21.00 13.89
CA GLY A 228 18.22 21.65 12.68
C GLY A 228 19.26 21.77 11.56
N ALA A 229 20.52 22.04 11.88
CA ALA A 229 21.62 22.06 10.90
C ALA A 229 21.81 20.68 10.24
N ARG A 230 21.80 19.61 11.06
CA ARG A 230 21.89 18.24 10.57
C ARG A 230 20.70 17.87 9.68
N THR A 231 19.48 18.20 10.11
CA THR A 231 18.28 17.97 9.31
C THR A 231 18.36 18.70 7.96
N PHE A 232 18.72 19.98 7.95
CA PHE A 232 18.88 20.74 6.70
C PHE A 232 19.86 20.08 5.72
N CYS A 233 21.06 19.71 6.19
CA CYS A 233 22.04 19.05 5.32
C CYS A 233 21.49 17.73 4.74
N SER A 234 20.77 16.94 5.55
CA SER A 234 20.17 15.69 5.09
C SER A 234 19.07 15.87 4.03
N LEU A 235 18.31 16.98 4.08
CA LEU A 235 17.26 17.29 3.10
C LEU A 235 17.81 17.53 1.68
N VAL A 236 19.07 17.96 1.58
CA VAL A 236 19.78 18.20 0.32
C VAL A 236 20.83 17.10 0.03
N ASP A 237 20.65 15.92 0.63
CA ASP A 237 21.51 14.73 0.48
C ASP A 237 22.98 14.98 0.85
N SER A 238 23.22 15.86 1.81
CA SER A 238 24.57 16.27 2.24
C SER A 238 24.80 15.97 3.72
N LEU A 239 26.07 15.98 4.13
CA LEU A 239 26.45 15.69 5.51
C LEU A 239 26.69 16.98 6.29
N PHE A 240 26.36 17.01 7.57
CA PHE A 240 26.77 18.13 8.42
C PHE A 240 28.31 18.18 8.47
N PHE A 241 28.94 19.29 8.10
CA PHE A 241 30.37 19.29 7.79
C PHE A 241 31.26 19.46 9.04
N ILE A 242 32.42 18.80 9.00
CA ILE A 242 33.54 19.06 9.91
C ILE A 242 34.85 18.87 9.14
N PRO A 243 35.82 19.80 9.22
CA PRO A 243 37.08 19.65 8.52
C PRO A 243 37.96 18.58 9.20
N GLU A 244 38.66 17.79 8.38
CA GLU A 244 39.53 16.70 8.85
C GLU A 244 41.03 17.05 8.79
N ASP A 245 41.37 18.23 8.27
CA ASP A 245 42.74 18.70 8.12
C ASP A 245 42.84 20.24 8.23
N GLU A 246 44.06 20.72 8.48
CA GLU A 246 44.35 22.14 8.71
C GLU A 246 44.09 23.01 7.47
N LYS A 247 44.40 22.52 6.26
CA LYS A 247 44.19 23.28 5.02
C LYS A 247 42.69 23.51 4.80
N THR A 248 41.87 22.47 4.97
CA THR A 248 40.41 22.57 4.82
C THR A 248 39.79 23.46 5.89
N ASN A 249 40.25 23.38 7.15
CA ASN A 249 39.75 24.23 8.24
C ASN A 249 40.06 25.71 8.00
N ASN A 250 41.27 26.04 7.56
CA ASN A 250 41.65 27.42 7.26
C ASN A 250 40.83 27.96 6.08
N ARG A 251 40.62 27.15 5.03
CA ARG A 251 39.75 27.51 3.90
C ARG A 251 38.31 27.76 4.33
N LEU A 252 37.74 26.88 5.17
CA LEU A 252 36.40 27.07 5.72
C LEU A 252 36.31 28.39 6.50
N HIS A 253 37.28 28.67 7.36
CA HIS A 253 37.31 29.92 8.11
C HIS A 253 37.41 31.16 7.19
N GLU A 254 38.27 31.14 6.18
CA GLU A 254 38.41 32.23 5.21
C GLU A 254 37.12 32.48 4.42
N GLU A 255 36.50 31.42 3.90
CA GLU A 255 35.24 31.50 3.15
C GLU A 255 34.08 32.02 4.01
N THR A 256 34.09 31.76 5.34
CA THR A 256 33.03 32.30 6.22
C THR A 256 33.00 33.83 6.32
N ASN A 257 34.09 34.52 5.96
CA ASN A 257 34.16 35.98 6.04
C ASN A 257 33.15 36.69 5.13
N MET A 258 32.67 36.03 4.07
CA MET A 258 31.63 36.59 3.20
C MET A 258 30.23 36.64 3.85
N PHE A 259 30.02 35.91 4.96
CA PHE A 259 28.74 35.82 5.67
C PHE A 259 28.75 36.52 7.02
N THR A 260 29.70 37.41 7.26
CA THR A 260 29.87 38.14 8.54
C THR A 260 28.59 38.88 8.96
N GLU A 261 27.83 39.42 8.01
CA GLU A 261 26.58 40.15 8.30
C GLU A 261 25.50 39.28 8.98
N VAL A 262 25.45 37.99 8.65
CA VAL A 262 24.42 37.05 9.14
C VAL A 262 24.97 36.13 10.24
N CYS A 263 26.21 35.67 10.08
CA CYS A 263 26.80 34.60 10.90
C CYS A 263 27.68 35.10 12.04
N ASP A 264 28.04 36.39 12.11
CA ASP A 264 28.77 36.93 13.25
C ASP A 264 27.84 37.34 14.39
N PHE A 265 28.06 36.72 15.53
CA PHE A 265 27.42 37.07 16.78
C PHE A 265 28.28 38.07 17.56
N LYS A 266 27.75 38.68 18.63
CA LYS A 266 28.52 39.50 19.58
C LYS A 266 29.57 38.70 20.39
N SER A 267 29.85 37.46 20.01
CA SER A 267 30.75 36.51 20.67
C SER A 267 31.74 35.93 19.66
N TYR A 268 32.66 35.06 20.08
CA TYR A 268 33.64 34.44 19.17
C TYR A 268 33.04 33.38 18.23
N ARG A 269 31.77 33.00 18.42
CA ARG A 269 31.10 31.89 17.74
C ARG A 269 30.66 32.27 16.33
N ARG A 270 31.08 31.52 15.31
CA ARG A 270 30.64 31.72 13.91
C ARG A 270 29.81 30.56 13.39
N LEU A 271 30.44 29.39 13.20
CA LEU A 271 29.87 28.28 12.45
C LEU A 271 29.86 26.98 13.27
N LEU A 272 28.74 26.28 13.37
CA LEU A 272 28.67 24.95 13.98
C LEU A 272 29.36 23.92 13.10
N LEU A 273 30.05 22.97 13.73
CA LEU A 273 30.72 21.84 13.10
C LEU A 273 30.16 20.52 13.61
N ALA A 274 30.24 19.47 12.79
CA ALA A 274 29.69 18.14 13.08
C ALA A 274 30.50 17.30 14.10
N GLY A 275 30.95 17.92 15.19
CA GLY A 275 31.69 17.27 16.28
C GLY A 275 30.91 17.31 17.59
N THR A 276 30.88 16.19 18.31
CA THR A 276 30.24 16.11 19.63
C THR A 276 30.97 15.14 20.55
N ASP A 277 30.87 15.34 21.85
CA ASP A 277 31.30 14.42 22.91
C ASP A 277 30.15 14.08 23.88
N GLU A 278 28.88 14.27 23.48
CA GLU A 278 27.68 14.01 24.30
C GLU A 278 27.62 12.58 24.88
N GLU A 279 28.15 11.59 24.15
CA GLU A 279 28.19 10.20 24.61
C GLU A 279 29.24 9.98 25.71
N GLN A 280 30.39 10.66 25.62
CA GLN A 280 31.49 10.54 26.56
C GLN A 280 32.30 11.83 26.59
N GLU A 281 32.15 12.59 27.68
CA GLU A 281 32.85 13.86 27.94
C GLU A 281 34.37 13.77 27.63
N GLY A 282 34.85 14.71 26.81
CA GLY A 282 36.23 14.80 26.35
C GLY A 282 36.62 13.84 25.23
N ALA A 283 35.73 12.93 24.82
CA ALA A 283 35.93 12.03 23.69
C ALA A 283 35.13 12.49 22.46
N TRP A 284 35.73 13.40 21.70
CA TRP A 284 35.10 14.02 20.53
C TRP A 284 35.00 13.07 19.34
N ILE A 285 33.78 12.91 18.83
CA ILE A 285 33.43 12.08 17.67
C ILE A 285 32.76 12.91 16.58
N ASN A 286 32.86 12.43 15.34
CA ASN A 286 32.10 12.96 14.21
C ASN A 286 30.63 12.50 14.30
N MET A 287 29.69 13.44 14.28
CA MET A 287 28.24 13.17 14.42
C MET A 287 27.66 12.27 13.32
N ASN A 288 28.27 12.28 12.13
CA ASN A 288 27.80 11.51 10.98
C ASN A 288 28.38 10.08 11.01
N THR A 289 29.68 9.94 11.23
CA THR A 289 30.37 8.63 11.13
C THR A 289 30.50 7.90 12.46
N ARG A 290 30.26 8.57 13.59
CA ARG A 290 30.49 8.09 14.97
C ARG A 290 31.94 7.67 15.24
N LYS A 291 32.89 8.14 14.42
CA LYS A 291 34.33 7.88 14.60
C LYS A 291 35.00 9.00 15.40
N PRO A 292 36.06 8.71 16.17
CA PRO A 292 36.86 9.74 16.84
C PRO A 292 37.44 10.76 15.87
N LEU A 293 37.49 12.04 16.29
CA LEU A 293 38.12 13.09 15.51
C LEU A 293 39.65 13.01 15.61
N ASN A 294 40.32 12.86 14.45
CA ASN A 294 41.78 12.83 14.37
C ASN A 294 42.41 14.23 14.33
N PHE A 295 41.66 15.22 13.84
CA PHE A 295 42.08 16.60 13.71
C PHE A 295 41.19 17.49 14.58
N THR A 296 41.80 18.21 15.51
CA THR A 296 41.11 18.98 16.56
C THR A 296 41.88 20.29 16.87
N PRO A 297 41.75 21.32 16.03
CA PRO A 297 42.46 22.60 16.16
C PRO A 297 41.80 23.50 17.21
N TRP A 298 41.74 23.05 18.46
CA TRP A 298 41.17 23.83 19.57
C TRP A 298 41.93 25.15 19.80
N SER A 299 41.18 26.15 20.26
CA SER A 299 41.74 27.42 20.74
C SER A 299 42.40 27.23 22.10
N ASP A 300 43.30 28.14 22.48
CA ASP A 300 43.92 28.11 23.81
C ASP A 300 42.85 28.18 24.90
N GLY A 301 42.83 27.17 25.78
CA GLY A 301 41.84 27.05 26.85
C GLY A 301 40.60 26.23 26.50
N GLU A 302 40.44 25.82 25.23
CA GLU A 302 39.38 24.92 24.76
C GLU A 302 39.98 23.52 24.43
N PRO A 303 39.19 22.44 24.50
CA PRO A 303 37.85 22.40 25.07
C PRO A 303 37.93 22.62 26.59
N ASN A 304 37.04 23.44 27.12
CA ASN A 304 36.98 23.71 28.56
C ASN A 304 36.22 22.61 29.33
N ASN A 305 35.62 21.65 28.61
CA ASN A 305 34.94 20.46 29.15
C ASN A 305 33.87 20.83 30.19
N GLY A 306 33.09 21.88 29.90
CA GLY A 306 31.85 22.14 30.61
C GLY A 306 30.89 20.97 30.40
N LYS A 307 30.30 20.42 31.47
CA LYS A 307 29.43 19.21 31.43
C LYS A 307 28.24 19.26 30.44
N ASN A 308 27.95 20.42 29.86
CA ASN A 308 26.86 20.65 28.92
C ASN A 308 27.34 21.22 27.57
N ASP A 309 28.64 21.39 27.37
CA ASP A 309 29.24 22.04 26.20
C ASP A 309 29.67 20.99 25.15
N ASN A 310 28.68 20.23 24.67
CA ASN A 310 28.96 19.00 23.93
C ASN A 310 29.13 19.19 22.40
N CYS A 311 29.27 20.41 21.91
CA CYS A 311 29.25 20.72 20.47
C CYS A 311 30.37 21.67 20.04
N VAL A 312 30.84 21.49 18.81
CA VAL A 312 31.97 22.26 18.24
C VAL A 312 31.49 23.49 17.49
N VAL A 313 32.17 24.61 17.70
CA VAL A 313 32.02 25.83 16.89
C VAL A 313 33.36 26.31 16.33
N LEU A 314 33.36 26.72 15.07
CA LEU A 314 34.44 27.46 14.45
C LEU A 314 34.37 28.93 14.89
N ARG A 315 35.51 29.47 15.32
CA ARG A 315 35.60 30.85 15.79
C ARG A 315 35.61 31.86 14.63
N ASN A 316 35.22 33.10 14.93
CA ASN A 316 35.23 34.21 13.97
C ASN A 316 36.58 34.95 13.86
N ASP A 317 37.39 34.92 14.92
CA ASP A 317 38.63 35.70 15.04
C ASP A 317 39.87 34.97 14.55
N MET A 318 39.86 33.63 14.60
CA MET A 318 40.96 32.78 14.16
C MET A 318 40.43 31.40 13.72
N PRO A 319 41.17 30.64 12.89
CA PRO A 319 40.76 29.33 12.41
C PRO A 319 40.93 28.23 13.49
N ARG A 320 40.33 28.44 14.66
CA ARG A 320 40.36 27.51 15.81
C ARG A 320 38.95 27.16 16.25
N TRP A 321 38.83 26.05 16.96
CA TRP A 321 37.56 25.55 17.48
C TRP A 321 37.36 25.95 18.94
N GLY A 322 36.10 26.10 19.35
CA GLY A 322 35.68 26.13 20.76
C GLY A 322 34.55 25.14 21.00
N ASP A 323 34.38 24.71 22.24
CA ASP A 323 33.25 23.91 22.69
C ASP A 323 32.11 24.82 23.20
N LEU A 324 30.87 24.40 22.95
CA LEU A 324 29.67 25.10 23.40
C LEU A 324 28.48 24.15 23.57
N SER A 325 27.47 24.61 24.30
CA SER A 325 26.21 23.90 24.42
C SER A 325 25.47 23.77 23.09
N CYS A 326 25.10 22.55 22.72
CA CYS A 326 24.38 22.23 21.47
C CYS A 326 23.03 22.96 21.30
N GLU A 327 22.50 23.57 22.36
CA GLU A 327 21.30 24.41 22.34
C GLU A 327 21.51 25.77 21.68
N TYR A 328 22.76 26.24 21.55
CA TYR A 328 23.06 27.47 20.85
C TYR A 328 22.79 27.32 19.35
N SER A 329 22.22 28.37 18.77
CA SER A 329 21.99 28.44 17.33
C SER A 329 23.05 29.30 16.64
N ASN A 330 23.57 28.80 15.54
CA ASN A 330 24.66 29.40 14.77
C ASN A 330 24.49 29.03 13.29
N CYS A 331 25.21 29.69 12.38
CA CYS A 331 25.31 29.22 11.00
C CYS A 331 26.02 27.87 10.94
N PHE A 332 25.88 27.15 9.84
CA PHE A 332 26.46 25.81 9.68
C PHE A 332 26.94 25.62 8.24
N SER A 333 27.67 24.54 7.99
CA SER A 333 28.05 24.15 6.63
C SER A 333 27.72 22.70 6.37
N CYS A 334 27.35 22.40 5.13
CA CYS A 334 27.11 21.05 4.67
C CYS A 334 28.27 20.59 3.76
N GLY A 335 28.73 19.37 3.97
CA GLY A 335 29.80 18.73 3.24
C GLY A 335 29.24 17.91 2.09
N MET A 336 29.90 17.99 0.94
CA MET A 336 29.50 17.30 -0.28
C MET A 336 30.51 16.22 -0.65
N THR A 337 30.05 14.98 -0.88
CA THR A 337 30.88 13.82 -1.21
C THR A 337 31.04 13.58 -2.71
N GLY A 338 30.37 14.40 -3.54
CA GLY A 338 30.41 14.31 -5.01
C GLY A 338 29.33 13.40 -5.62
N LYS A 339 28.69 12.54 -4.81
CA LYS A 339 27.52 11.73 -5.22
C LYS A 339 26.20 12.25 -4.67
N ASP A 340 26.28 13.25 -3.82
CA ASP A 340 25.16 13.89 -3.13
C ASP A 340 24.28 14.62 -4.15
N TYR A 341 22.99 14.28 -4.22
CA TYR A 341 22.01 15.04 -4.99
C TYR A 341 20.64 14.94 -4.36
N PHE A 342 19.84 15.97 -4.59
CA PHE A 342 18.41 15.93 -4.27
C PHE A 342 17.59 16.11 -5.55
N SER A 343 16.35 15.65 -5.51
CA SER A 343 15.47 15.67 -6.67
C SER A 343 14.52 16.86 -6.60
N VAL A 344 14.31 17.50 -7.75
CA VAL A 344 13.31 18.56 -7.96
C VAL A 344 12.20 17.99 -8.83
N ARG A 345 11.14 17.52 -8.18
CA ARG A 345 9.99 16.89 -8.84
C ARG A 345 9.03 17.95 -9.37
N GLY A 346 8.34 17.65 -10.48
CA GLY A 346 7.42 18.55 -11.17
C GLY A 346 7.97 19.20 -12.44
N LEU A 347 9.16 18.82 -12.92
CA LEU A 347 9.84 19.49 -14.05
C LEU A 347 9.48 18.95 -15.45
N CYS A 348 8.44 18.11 -15.53
CA CYS A 348 8.02 17.34 -16.72
C CYS A 348 9.19 16.76 -17.54
N LYS A 349 10.22 16.24 -16.87
CA LYS A 349 11.38 15.65 -17.54
C LYS A 349 11.18 14.15 -17.77
N PRO A 350 11.61 13.60 -18.92
CA PRO A 350 11.45 12.18 -19.23
C PRO A 350 12.42 11.27 -18.48
N PHE A 351 13.52 11.81 -17.91
CA PHE A 351 14.55 11.01 -17.23
C PHE A 351 14.89 11.55 -15.84
N ASP A 352 15.10 10.62 -14.90
CA ASP A 352 15.41 10.91 -13.49
C ASP A 352 16.64 11.81 -13.29
N HIS A 353 17.72 11.59 -14.04
CA HIS A 353 18.93 12.40 -13.91
C HIS A 353 18.75 13.88 -14.29
N GLN A 354 17.68 14.24 -15.00
CA GLN A 354 17.40 15.63 -15.39
C GLN A 354 16.70 16.43 -14.29
N ILE A 355 16.21 15.75 -13.24
CA ILE A 355 15.60 16.39 -12.07
C ILE A 355 16.54 16.44 -10.87
N ARG A 356 17.80 16.01 -11.02
CA ARG A 356 18.79 16.00 -9.95
C ARG A 356 19.49 17.34 -9.83
N PHE A 357 19.57 17.83 -8.59
CA PHE A 357 20.13 19.11 -8.21
C PHE A 357 21.15 18.93 -7.08
N ILE A 358 22.09 19.86 -7.04
CA ILE A 358 23.09 19.99 -5.99
C ILE A 358 23.07 21.40 -5.41
N MET A 359 23.40 21.52 -4.14
CA MET A 359 23.67 22.83 -3.53
C MET A 359 25.10 23.25 -3.89
N ASP A 360 25.28 24.43 -4.46
CA ASP A 360 26.58 24.90 -4.95
C ASP A 360 26.68 26.43 -4.90
N GLY A 361 27.91 26.94 -4.86
CA GLY A 361 28.30 28.35 -4.90
C GLY A 361 27.39 29.32 -4.12
N TYR A 362 27.39 30.60 -4.51
CA TYR A 362 26.58 31.63 -3.84
C TYR A 362 26.09 32.70 -4.82
N VAL A 363 24.81 33.05 -4.71
CA VAL A 363 24.18 34.19 -5.38
C VAL A 363 23.55 35.06 -4.30
N ASN A 364 23.86 36.37 -4.28
CA ASN A 364 23.39 37.28 -3.23
C ASN A 364 23.63 36.76 -1.81
N THR A 365 24.85 36.27 -1.53
CA THR A 365 25.25 35.68 -0.24
C THR A 365 24.41 34.49 0.23
N ARG A 366 23.72 33.78 -0.68
CA ARG A 366 23.01 32.53 -0.36
C ARG A 366 23.40 31.41 -1.32
N PRO A 367 23.52 30.16 -0.85
CA PRO A 367 23.67 29.00 -1.71
C PRO A 367 22.57 28.94 -2.76
N TYR A 368 22.92 28.51 -3.97
CA TYR A 368 21.94 28.21 -4.99
C TYR A 368 21.89 26.71 -5.27
N PHE A 369 20.78 26.28 -5.84
CA PHE A 369 20.58 24.91 -6.25
C PHE A 369 20.76 24.80 -7.75
N ARG A 370 21.64 23.89 -8.17
CA ARG A 370 22.02 23.72 -9.56
C ARG A 370 21.65 22.33 -10.04
N GLY A 371 20.87 22.27 -11.10
CA GLY A 371 20.51 21.05 -11.79
C GLY A 371 21.65 20.53 -12.66
N TYR A 372 21.66 19.23 -12.90
CA TYR A 372 22.67 18.60 -13.75
C TYR A 372 22.58 19.06 -15.21
N TYR A 373 21.38 19.42 -15.70
CA TYR A 373 21.11 19.75 -17.11
C TYR A 373 20.59 21.19 -17.29
N GLY A 374 21.32 22.19 -16.79
CA GLY A 374 21.06 23.58 -17.16
C GLY A 374 19.85 24.25 -16.54
N MET A 375 19.54 23.87 -15.30
CA MET A 375 18.49 24.50 -14.50
C MET A 375 19.10 25.02 -13.20
N ALA A 376 18.61 26.14 -12.68
CA ALA A 376 19.09 26.69 -11.42
C ALA A 376 17.95 27.32 -10.61
N ILE A 377 18.01 27.17 -9.29
CA ILE A 377 17.13 27.83 -8.33
C ILE A 377 18.01 28.68 -7.40
N PHE A 378 17.78 29.99 -7.38
CA PHE A 378 18.57 30.89 -6.54
C PHE A 378 17.74 32.06 -6.01
N ASN A 379 18.21 32.65 -4.90
CA ASN A 379 17.55 33.76 -4.25
C ASN A 379 17.97 35.10 -4.87
N VAL A 380 17.00 35.95 -5.21
CA VAL A 380 17.24 37.29 -5.80
C VAL A 380 17.08 38.44 -4.79
N GLY A 381 16.80 38.13 -3.53
CA GLY A 381 16.59 39.10 -2.45
C GLY A 381 15.19 39.01 -1.84
N GLU A 382 15.05 39.50 -0.60
CA GLU A 382 13.78 39.60 0.14
C GLU A 382 12.98 38.29 0.22
N GLY A 383 13.66 37.13 0.26
CA GLY A 383 13.00 35.82 0.30
C GLY A 383 12.43 35.35 -1.05
N THR A 384 12.67 36.08 -2.13
CA THR A 384 12.22 35.71 -3.48
C THR A 384 13.22 34.78 -4.14
N TRP A 385 12.73 33.62 -4.57
CA TRP A 385 13.48 32.60 -5.28
C TRP A 385 13.04 32.53 -6.74
N VAL A 386 14.01 32.28 -7.61
CA VAL A 386 13.83 32.23 -9.06
C VAL A 386 14.24 30.87 -9.56
N PHE A 387 13.38 30.26 -10.37
CA PHE A 387 13.69 29.07 -11.14
C PHE A 387 14.01 29.46 -12.59
N LYS A 388 15.23 29.14 -13.02
CA LYS A 388 15.79 29.61 -14.29
C LYS A 388 16.34 28.45 -15.12
N ASP A 389 16.03 28.46 -16.41
CA ASP A 389 16.77 27.71 -17.42
C ASP A 389 18.05 28.49 -17.76
N THR A 390 19.20 27.96 -17.37
CA THR A 390 20.49 28.64 -17.56
C THR A 390 21.00 28.52 -19.00
N MET A 391 20.51 27.55 -19.77
CA MET A 391 20.91 27.34 -21.17
C MET A 391 20.12 28.24 -22.12
N ALA A 392 18.82 28.40 -21.88
CA ALA A 392 17.98 29.35 -22.61
C ALA A 392 18.10 30.80 -22.07
N ASN A 393 18.73 30.98 -20.91
CA ASN A 393 18.77 32.24 -20.17
C ASN A 393 17.37 32.78 -19.85
N LEU A 394 16.45 31.89 -19.50
CA LEU A 394 15.03 32.18 -19.32
C LEU A 394 14.61 31.95 -17.88
N THR A 395 13.91 32.92 -17.29
CA THR A 395 13.33 32.76 -15.96
C THR A 395 11.96 32.09 -16.08
N LEU A 396 11.87 30.84 -15.66
CA LEU A 396 10.66 30.02 -15.84
C LEU A 396 9.59 30.33 -14.81
N ALA A 397 9.97 30.42 -13.54
CA ALA A 397 9.04 30.63 -12.45
C ALA A 397 9.67 31.36 -11.26
N THR A 398 8.85 31.96 -10.42
CA THR A 398 9.28 32.65 -9.19
C THR A 398 8.39 32.32 -8.02
N MET A 399 8.93 32.40 -6.81
CA MET A 399 8.15 32.33 -5.59
C MET A 399 8.76 33.20 -4.50
N THR A 400 7.96 33.53 -3.48
CA THR A 400 8.42 34.30 -2.33
C THR A 400 8.09 33.52 -1.07
N MET A 401 9.10 33.26 -0.24
CA MET A 401 8.94 32.56 1.03
C MET A 401 8.24 33.45 2.04
N GLU A 402 7.36 32.87 2.87
CA GLU A 402 6.74 33.60 4.00
C GLU A 402 7.80 34.07 5.01
N GLN A 403 8.82 33.25 5.23
CA GLN A 403 10.00 33.57 6.02
C GLN A 403 11.18 33.81 5.08
N PRO A 404 11.67 35.06 4.93
CA PRO A 404 12.70 35.40 3.93
C PRO A 404 14.04 34.69 4.12
N GLU A 405 14.30 34.19 5.33
CA GLU A 405 15.51 33.45 5.71
C GLU A 405 15.52 32.01 5.18
N GLU A 406 14.36 31.44 4.86
CA GLU A 406 14.20 30.02 4.54
C GLU A 406 14.54 29.68 3.08
N TYR A 407 14.74 28.37 2.86
CA TYR A 407 15.01 27.78 1.56
C TYR A 407 13.77 27.05 1.04
N PRO A 408 13.55 26.97 -0.28
CA PRO A 408 12.37 26.37 -0.87
C PRO A 408 12.47 24.83 -0.90
N LEU A 409 12.70 24.21 0.26
CA LEU A 409 12.74 22.77 0.43
C LEU A 409 11.33 22.21 0.63
N GLY A 410 11.15 20.94 0.29
CA GLY A 410 9.85 20.27 0.35
C GLY A 410 8.89 20.73 -0.73
N ARG A 411 7.60 20.77 -0.40
CA ARG A 411 6.52 21.09 -1.35
C ARG A 411 6.32 22.58 -1.41
N THR A 412 6.60 23.15 -2.57
CA THR A 412 6.55 24.59 -2.81
C THR A 412 5.71 24.92 -4.03
N VAL A 413 5.09 26.10 -4.05
CA VAL A 413 4.26 26.57 -5.16
C VAL A 413 4.89 27.81 -5.77
N TRP A 414 5.02 27.80 -7.09
CA TRP A 414 5.72 28.78 -7.90
C TRP A 414 4.78 29.42 -8.93
N ASP A 415 4.97 30.69 -9.20
CA ASP A 415 4.27 31.45 -10.24
C ASP A 415 5.04 31.33 -11.55
N VAL A 416 4.39 30.76 -12.57
CA VAL A 416 4.98 30.57 -13.91
C VAL A 416 5.04 31.91 -14.65
N LEU A 417 6.24 32.30 -15.06
CA LEU A 417 6.50 33.55 -15.78
C LEU A 417 6.65 33.33 -17.29
N GLU A 418 7.11 32.16 -17.69
CA GLU A 418 7.34 31.79 -19.09
C GLU A 418 6.72 30.42 -19.36
N PRO A 419 6.15 30.18 -20.54
CA PRO A 419 5.52 28.91 -20.84
C PRO A 419 6.57 27.80 -20.95
N PHE A 420 6.39 26.71 -20.22
CA PHE A 420 7.21 25.51 -20.35
C PHE A 420 6.37 24.26 -20.04
N CYS A 421 6.65 23.16 -20.74
CA CYS A 421 5.85 21.94 -20.67
C CYS A 421 4.39 22.21 -21.05
N ASP A 422 3.43 21.85 -20.19
CA ASP A 422 2.00 22.13 -20.36
C ASP A 422 1.52 23.37 -19.56
N PHE A 423 2.45 24.10 -18.92
CA PHE A 423 2.13 25.27 -18.09
C PHE A 423 2.15 26.57 -18.92
N ALA A 424 1.10 27.36 -18.76
CA ALA A 424 0.98 28.71 -19.31
C ALA A 424 1.46 29.77 -18.31
N VAL A 425 1.74 30.97 -18.83
CA VAL A 425 2.09 32.12 -17.98
C VAL A 425 0.95 32.44 -17.03
N GLY A 426 1.26 32.56 -15.74
CA GLY A 426 0.29 32.80 -14.66
C GLY A 426 -0.27 31.52 -14.01
N ASP A 427 0.07 30.34 -14.52
CA ASP A 427 -0.26 29.08 -13.85
C ASP A 427 0.56 28.92 -12.55
N LYS A 428 0.04 28.08 -11.64
CA LYS A 428 0.73 27.69 -10.41
C LYS A 428 1.44 26.35 -10.63
N LEU A 429 2.77 26.38 -10.52
CA LEU A 429 3.63 25.21 -10.60
C LEU A 429 3.96 24.72 -9.19
N SER A 430 3.60 23.47 -8.89
CA SER A 430 4.05 22.81 -7.66
C SER A 430 5.40 22.13 -7.92
N LEU A 431 6.39 22.37 -7.06
CA LEU A 431 7.68 21.69 -7.09
C LEU A 431 7.94 20.98 -5.77
N GLY A 432 8.54 19.79 -5.84
CA GLY A 432 8.97 19.01 -4.67
C GLY A 432 10.48 18.91 -4.60
N LEU A 433 11.12 19.59 -3.65
CA LEU A 433 12.57 19.65 -3.48
C LEU A 433 13.00 18.80 -2.28
N SER A 434 13.57 17.62 -2.52
CA SER A 434 14.01 16.73 -1.43
C SER A 434 14.99 15.65 -1.90
N SER A 435 15.81 15.14 -0.97
CA SER A 435 16.66 13.96 -1.12
C SER A 435 15.89 12.63 -1.12
N CYS A 436 14.57 12.62 -0.88
CA CYS A 436 13.80 11.37 -0.80
C CYS A 436 13.93 10.53 -2.06
N THR A 437 14.15 9.23 -1.87
CA THR A 437 14.19 8.24 -2.94
C THR A 437 12.78 7.81 -3.37
N ILE A 438 12.67 7.03 -4.44
CA ILE A 438 11.39 6.53 -4.95
C ILE A 438 10.64 5.60 -3.95
N GLU A 439 11.39 4.99 -3.02
CA GLU A 439 10.89 4.11 -1.96
C GLU A 439 10.43 4.87 -0.71
N GLU A 440 10.63 6.18 -0.70
CA GLU A 440 10.24 7.08 0.38
C GLU A 440 9.12 8.01 -0.07
N PHE A 441 8.42 8.60 0.89
CA PHE A 441 7.45 9.66 0.68
C PHE A 441 8.04 10.97 1.20
N MET A 442 7.92 12.01 0.37
CA MET A 442 8.36 13.36 0.71
C MET A 442 7.23 14.11 1.44
N CYS A 443 7.47 14.42 2.71
CA CYS A 443 6.66 15.32 3.54
C CYS A 443 6.66 16.74 2.96
N SER A 444 5.77 17.62 3.42
CA SER A 444 5.67 18.98 2.87
C SER A 444 6.85 19.87 3.24
N ASP A 445 7.51 19.60 4.36
CA ASP A 445 8.79 20.19 4.76
C ASP A 445 10.03 19.62 4.02
N GLY A 446 9.83 18.58 3.21
CA GLY A 446 10.87 17.90 2.44
C GLY A 446 11.53 16.72 3.16
N SER A 447 11.17 16.45 4.42
CA SER A 447 11.65 15.27 5.13
C SER A 447 11.13 13.98 4.50
N CYS A 448 11.85 12.88 4.73
CA CYS A 448 11.58 11.59 4.10
C CYS A 448 11.10 10.58 5.12
N VAL A 449 9.95 9.97 4.84
CA VAL A 449 9.42 8.83 5.59
C VAL A 449 9.24 7.64 4.66
N PRO A 450 9.24 6.38 5.16
CA PRO A 450 9.02 5.23 4.31
C PRO A 450 7.71 5.31 3.51
N ARG A 451 7.71 4.99 2.21
CA ARG A 451 6.50 5.19 1.37
C ARG A 451 5.28 4.40 1.84
N ASN A 452 5.48 3.28 2.53
CA ASN A 452 4.40 2.47 3.09
C ASN A 452 3.67 3.13 4.27
N VAL A 453 4.22 4.19 4.89
CA VAL A 453 3.54 4.89 5.99
C VAL A 453 2.54 5.95 5.52
N ARG A 454 2.63 6.41 4.28
CA ARG A 454 1.68 7.39 3.69
C ARG A 454 0.22 6.93 3.80
N CYS A 455 -0.66 7.67 4.50
CA CYS A 455 -2.05 7.28 4.74
C CYS A 455 -2.20 5.98 5.56
N ASN A 456 -1.45 5.85 6.65
CA ASN A 456 -1.53 4.71 7.57
C ASN A 456 -2.35 5.00 8.84
N LEU A 457 -2.98 6.18 8.94
CA LEU A 457 -3.73 6.71 10.10
C LEU A 457 -2.85 7.17 11.27
N ARG A 458 -1.57 7.46 11.02
CA ARG A 458 -0.61 7.94 12.01
C ARG A 458 0.27 9.02 11.36
N GLU A 459 0.46 10.12 12.08
CA GLU A 459 1.42 11.16 11.68
C GLU A 459 2.85 10.65 11.91
N ASP A 460 3.54 10.32 10.82
CA ASP A 460 4.96 9.96 10.83
C ASP A 460 5.84 11.12 10.30
N CYS A 461 5.29 12.02 9.47
CA CYS A 461 5.94 13.29 9.16
C CYS A 461 5.88 14.25 10.35
N VAL A 462 6.89 15.13 10.50
CA VAL A 462 6.90 16.17 11.55
C VAL A 462 5.76 17.17 11.37
N ASP A 463 5.36 17.41 10.12
CA ASP A 463 4.24 18.28 9.73
C ASP A 463 2.90 17.53 9.54
N GLY A 464 2.87 16.20 9.76
CA GLY A 464 1.70 15.35 9.55
C GLY A 464 1.20 15.25 8.09
N SER A 465 2.01 15.68 7.12
CA SER A 465 1.58 15.77 5.72
C SER A 465 1.41 14.42 5.03
N ASP A 466 1.93 13.35 5.60
CA ASP A 466 1.68 11.96 5.21
C ASP A 466 0.24 11.50 5.46
N GLU A 467 -0.57 12.26 6.21
CA GLU A 467 -1.99 11.97 6.43
C GLU A 467 -2.94 12.98 5.73
N ASN A 468 -2.36 13.92 4.96
CA ASN A 468 -3.15 14.90 4.19
C ASN A 468 -3.59 14.32 2.82
N ASP A 469 -4.79 14.64 2.35
CA ASP A 469 -5.32 14.17 1.05
C ASP A 469 -5.22 12.63 0.84
N CYS A 470 -5.68 11.87 1.84
CA CYS A 470 -5.72 10.41 1.81
C CYS A 470 -6.98 9.83 1.14
N GLY A 471 -7.62 10.59 0.24
CA GLY A 471 -8.66 10.02 -0.62
C GLY A 471 -8.11 8.81 -1.38
N ILE A 472 -8.83 7.71 -1.39
CA ILE A 472 -8.36 6.45 -1.99
C ILE A 472 -8.72 6.43 -3.48
N VAL A 473 -9.85 7.02 -3.88
CA VAL A 473 -10.38 6.89 -5.23
C VAL A 473 -9.90 8.02 -6.16
N LEU A 474 -9.35 7.63 -7.31
CA LEU A 474 -8.95 8.53 -8.39
C LEU A 474 -9.87 8.33 -9.62
N PHE A 475 -10.55 9.40 -10.03
CA PHE A 475 -11.46 9.38 -11.18
C PHE A 475 -10.71 9.64 -12.49
N SER A 476 -10.78 8.68 -13.42
CA SER A 476 -10.24 8.86 -14.77
C SER A 476 -11.31 9.47 -15.70
N GLY A 477 -11.59 10.76 -15.52
CA GLY A 477 -12.52 11.53 -16.36
C GLY A 477 -13.96 11.61 -15.82
N ARG A 478 -14.96 11.63 -16.71
CA ARG A 478 -16.38 11.75 -16.33
C ARG A 478 -16.93 10.41 -15.85
N TYR A 479 -16.80 10.14 -14.56
CA TYR A 479 -17.39 8.98 -13.91
C TYR A 479 -18.90 9.17 -13.68
N ALA A 480 -19.69 8.11 -13.81
CA ALA A 480 -21.14 8.14 -13.65
C ALA A 480 -21.58 7.16 -12.55
N SER A 481 -21.68 7.65 -11.31
CA SER A 481 -21.99 6.84 -10.12
C SER A 481 -23.35 6.16 -10.12
N HIS A 482 -24.30 6.64 -10.94
CA HIS A 482 -25.63 6.05 -11.05
C HIS A 482 -25.70 4.80 -11.95
N ARG A 483 -24.60 4.41 -12.61
CA ARG A 483 -24.57 3.25 -13.52
C ARG A 483 -23.55 2.22 -13.05
N PRO A 484 -23.87 0.91 -13.13
CA PRO A 484 -22.88 -0.12 -12.87
C PRO A 484 -21.66 0.00 -13.79
N PRO A 485 -20.45 -0.23 -13.27
CA PRO A 485 -19.26 -0.26 -14.11
C PRO A 485 -19.26 -1.48 -15.03
N PRO A 486 -18.55 -1.42 -16.18
CA PRO A 486 -18.45 -2.54 -17.11
C PRO A 486 -17.69 -3.71 -16.50
N GLY A 487 -18.05 -4.94 -16.90
CA GLY A 487 -17.33 -6.18 -16.53
C GLY A 487 -15.95 -6.31 -17.17
N ARG A 488 -15.40 -7.54 -17.26
CA ARG A 488 -14.03 -7.75 -17.78
C ARG A 488 -13.87 -7.44 -19.27
N THR A 489 -14.96 -7.34 -19.99
CA THR A 489 -15.02 -6.75 -21.33
C THR A 489 -16.28 -5.90 -21.40
N TYR A 490 -16.36 -4.96 -22.35
CA TYR A 490 -17.53 -4.08 -22.53
C TYR A 490 -18.86 -4.82 -22.77
N ARG A 491 -18.81 -6.14 -23.03
CA ARG A 491 -19.99 -7.00 -23.25
C ARG A 491 -20.24 -8.00 -22.11
N GLU A 492 -19.36 -8.05 -21.12
CA GLU A 492 -19.50 -8.93 -19.97
C GLU A 492 -20.23 -8.24 -18.82
N VAL A 493 -20.96 -9.06 -18.07
CA VAL A 493 -21.61 -8.66 -16.83
C VAL A 493 -20.58 -8.34 -15.76
N LEU A 494 -20.91 -7.42 -14.87
CA LEU A 494 -20.17 -7.21 -13.64
C LEU A 494 -20.51 -8.34 -12.66
N TYR A 495 -19.47 -9.03 -12.20
CA TYR A 495 -19.60 -10.06 -11.20
C TYR A 495 -19.40 -9.47 -9.80
N ILE A 496 -20.37 -9.69 -8.92
CA ILE A 496 -20.28 -9.36 -7.50
C ILE A 496 -20.07 -10.66 -6.73
N LEU A 497 -19.09 -10.68 -5.82
CA LEU A 497 -18.85 -11.81 -4.93
C LEU A 497 -19.55 -11.55 -3.60
N PRO A 498 -20.64 -12.26 -3.27
CA PRO A 498 -21.32 -12.10 -2.01
C PRO A 498 -20.73 -13.05 -0.95
N HIS A 499 -20.41 -12.50 0.21
CA HIS A 499 -20.04 -13.26 1.39
C HIS A 499 -20.96 -12.88 2.55
N VAL A 500 -21.64 -13.87 3.12
CA VAL A 500 -22.59 -13.67 4.23
C VAL A 500 -21.98 -14.22 5.52
N HIS A 501 -21.75 -13.33 6.48
CA HIS A 501 -21.29 -13.70 7.81
C HIS A 501 -22.48 -13.69 8.78
N LEU A 502 -22.95 -14.88 9.15
CA LEU A 502 -24.03 -15.05 10.12
C LEU A 502 -23.45 -14.94 11.55
N VAL A 503 -23.79 -13.85 12.23
CA VAL A 503 -23.25 -13.55 13.58
C VAL A 503 -23.99 -14.37 14.63
N ARG A 504 -25.32 -14.25 14.70
CA ARG A 504 -26.15 -14.99 15.66
C ARG A 504 -27.63 -14.99 15.32
N PHE A 505 -28.34 -16.00 15.83
CA PHE A 505 -29.80 -16.00 15.94
C PHE A 505 -30.24 -15.31 17.24
N SER A 506 -31.03 -14.24 17.13
CA SER A 506 -31.53 -13.48 18.27
C SER A 506 -32.76 -14.12 18.91
N LYS A 507 -33.70 -14.60 18.09
CA LYS A 507 -34.93 -15.28 18.54
C LYS A 507 -35.45 -16.17 17.40
N ILE A 508 -35.98 -17.34 17.73
CA ILE A 508 -36.79 -18.16 16.82
C ILE A 508 -38.22 -18.15 17.36
N ASP A 509 -39.18 -17.78 16.51
CA ASP A 509 -40.58 -17.59 16.86
C ASP A 509 -41.44 -18.65 16.17
N ASP A 510 -41.82 -19.66 16.95
CA ASP A 510 -42.60 -20.81 16.50
C ASP A 510 -44.05 -20.41 16.14
N ILE A 511 -44.58 -19.32 16.72
CA ILE A 511 -45.98 -18.87 16.51
C ILE A 511 -46.08 -18.08 15.21
N ASN A 512 -45.17 -17.12 15.02
CA ASN A 512 -45.15 -16.27 13.84
C ASN A 512 -44.45 -16.91 12.64
N LEU A 513 -43.96 -18.15 12.77
CA LEU A 513 -43.22 -18.86 11.73
C LEU A 513 -42.06 -18.01 11.19
N ALA A 514 -41.26 -17.46 12.11
CA ALA A 514 -40.22 -16.49 11.77
C ALA A 514 -38.97 -16.64 12.64
N PHE A 515 -37.82 -16.24 12.10
CA PHE A 515 -36.56 -16.18 12.83
C PHE A 515 -35.96 -14.78 12.76
N TYR A 516 -35.26 -14.39 13.83
CA TYR A 516 -34.60 -13.11 14.00
C TYR A 516 -33.11 -13.35 14.06
N MET A 517 -32.34 -12.61 13.27
CA MET A 517 -30.88 -12.76 13.22
C MET A 517 -30.15 -11.43 13.05
N GLU A 518 -28.89 -11.46 13.46
CA GLU A 518 -27.89 -10.44 13.18
C GLU A 518 -26.82 -11.06 12.30
N PHE A 519 -26.49 -10.38 11.22
CA PHE A 519 -25.58 -10.87 10.20
C PHE A 519 -24.94 -9.71 9.44
N GLU A 520 -23.82 -9.99 8.79
CA GLU A 520 -23.09 -9.05 7.97
C GLU A 520 -23.07 -9.56 6.52
N VAL A 521 -23.27 -8.66 5.57
CA VAL A 521 -23.15 -8.95 4.14
C VAL A 521 -21.98 -8.18 3.58
N HIS A 522 -21.05 -8.92 2.98
CA HIS A 522 -19.90 -8.43 2.26
C HIS A 522 -20.17 -8.57 0.77
N LEU A 523 -20.01 -7.50 0.00
CA LEU A 523 -20.10 -7.54 -1.45
C LEU A 523 -18.78 -7.01 -2.02
N THR A 524 -18.11 -7.83 -2.81
CA THR A 524 -16.85 -7.47 -3.46
C THR A 524 -17.04 -7.30 -4.96
N TRP A 525 -16.60 -6.18 -5.53
CA TRP A 525 -16.65 -5.91 -6.96
C TRP A 525 -15.42 -5.12 -7.44
N THR A 526 -15.19 -5.12 -8.75
CA THR A 526 -14.11 -4.34 -9.37
C THR A 526 -14.72 -3.25 -10.24
N ASP A 527 -14.19 -2.02 -10.18
CA ASP A 527 -14.61 -0.91 -11.05
C ASP A 527 -13.45 -0.47 -11.95
N ARG A 528 -13.62 -0.61 -13.26
CA ARG A 528 -12.58 -0.31 -14.27
C ARG A 528 -12.32 1.16 -14.52
N ASN A 529 -13.22 2.03 -14.13
CA ASN A 529 -13.09 3.47 -14.35
C ASN A 529 -12.41 4.18 -13.18
N LEU A 530 -12.13 3.44 -12.10
CA LEU A 530 -11.53 3.94 -10.88
C LEU A 530 -10.09 3.43 -10.76
N LYS A 531 -9.17 4.37 -10.58
CA LYS A 531 -7.85 4.07 -10.06
C LYS A 531 -7.86 4.27 -8.57
N PHE A 532 -6.91 3.67 -7.87
CA PHE A 532 -6.81 3.81 -6.43
C PHE A 532 -5.43 4.29 -6.03
N LYS A 533 -5.33 5.06 -4.95
CA LYS A 533 -4.07 5.54 -4.41
C LYS A 533 -3.87 5.10 -2.95
N ASN A 534 -2.63 4.81 -2.60
CA ASN A 534 -2.13 4.57 -1.24
C ASN A 534 -2.85 3.44 -0.44
N ILE A 535 -3.45 2.45 -1.14
CA ILE A 535 -4.06 1.27 -0.51
C ILE A 535 -3.03 0.50 0.30
N LYS A 536 -3.42 0.05 1.50
CA LYS A 536 -2.65 -0.82 2.40
C LYS A 536 -3.07 -2.28 2.29
N GLU A 537 -2.20 -3.18 2.73
CA GLU A 537 -2.53 -4.62 2.80
C GLU A 537 -3.68 -4.88 3.80
N GLU A 538 -3.75 -4.10 4.89
CA GLU A 538 -4.81 -4.18 5.88
C GLU A 538 -6.07 -3.43 5.41
N GLU A 539 -7.14 -4.17 5.09
CA GLU A 539 -8.39 -3.59 4.57
C GLU A 539 -9.01 -2.54 5.50
N ASP A 540 -8.89 -2.70 6.82
CA ASP A 540 -9.48 -1.76 7.79
C ASP A 540 -8.88 -0.35 7.71
N LYS A 541 -7.66 -0.20 7.17
CA LYS A 541 -7.00 1.08 6.93
C LYS A 541 -7.45 1.74 5.62
N ASN A 542 -8.13 1.01 4.74
CA ASN A 542 -8.55 1.46 3.42
C ASN A 542 -10.04 1.84 3.38
N LYS A 543 -10.54 2.42 4.47
CA LYS A 543 -11.95 2.81 4.56
C LYS A 543 -12.19 4.08 3.74
N LEU A 544 -13.14 4.02 2.80
CA LEU A 544 -13.54 5.19 2.02
C LEU A 544 -14.33 6.19 2.88
N SER A 545 -14.14 7.48 2.61
CA SER A 545 -14.91 8.56 3.21
C SER A 545 -16.36 8.58 2.72
N THR A 546 -17.26 9.26 3.44
CA THR A 546 -18.67 9.36 3.04
C THR A 546 -18.87 10.09 1.71
N GLU A 547 -17.97 11.01 1.37
CA GLU A 547 -17.98 11.77 0.12
C GLU A 547 -17.52 10.91 -1.07
N GLU A 548 -16.49 10.09 -0.87
CA GLU A 548 -16.05 9.12 -1.88
C GLU A 548 -17.13 8.06 -2.15
N VAL A 549 -17.75 7.53 -1.10
CA VAL A 549 -18.83 6.54 -1.26
C VAL A 549 -20.01 7.10 -2.05
N ALA A 550 -20.35 8.38 -1.86
CA ALA A 550 -21.42 9.04 -2.61
C ALA A 550 -21.08 9.33 -4.09
N SER A 551 -19.78 9.34 -4.43
CA SER A 551 -19.28 9.64 -5.78
C SER A 551 -18.94 8.40 -6.61
N ILE A 552 -18.98 7.21 -6.01
CA ILE A 552 -18.82 5.92 -6.71
C ILE A 552 -20.14 5.17 -6.84
N TRP A 553 -20.22 4.22 -7.78
CA TRP A 553 -21.32 3.26 -7.82
C TRP A 553 -21.11 2.18 -6.75
N THR A 554 -22.16 1.87 -5.98
CA THR A 554 -22.15 0.80 -4.98
C THR A 554 -23.33 -0.14 -5.19
N PRO A 555 -23.13 -1.47 -5.09
CA PRO A 555 -24.21 -2.43 -5.25
C PRO A 555 -25.20 -2.38 -4.07
N GLU A 556 -26.49 -2.30 -4.40
CA GLU A 556 -27.62 -2.37 -3.49
C GLU A 556 -28.29 -3.75 -3.55
N ILE A 557 -28.69 -4.23 -2.37
CA ILE A 557 -29.35 -5.53 -2.16
C ILE A 557 -30.69 -5.35 -1.46
N GLU A 558 -31.61 -6.26 -1.75
CA GLU A 558 -32.94 -6.35 -1.15
C GLU A 558 -33.14 -7.76 -0.58
N PHE A 559 -33.88 -7.88 0.52
CA PHE A 559 -34.19 -9.19 1.11
C PHE A 559 -35.65 -9.57 0.80
N LEU A 560 -35.86 -10.73 0.18
CA LEU A 560 -37.18 -11.11 -0.37
C LEU A 560 -38.16 -11.65 0.68
N ASN A 561 -37.66 -12.22 1.78
CA ASN A 561 -38.47 -12.90 2.78
C ASN A 561 -38.44 -12.20 4.16
N VAL A 562 -38.31 -10.87 4.18
CA VAL A 562 -38.40 -10.08 5.41
C VAL A 562 -39.80 -10.19 6.01
N ASN A 563 -39.87 -10.51 7.31
CA ASN A 563 -41.14 -10.58 8.02
C ASN A 563 -41.51 -9.22 8.64
N ASP A 564 -42.75 -8.78 8.47
CA ASP A 564 -43.31 -7.54 9.05
C ASP A 564 -42.49 -6.25 8.79
N GLY A 565 -41.65 -6.23 7.74
CA GLY A 565 -40.80 -5.07 7.42
C GLY A 565 -39.72 -4.76 8.47
N LEU A 566 -39.43 -5.68 9.40
CA LEU A 566 -38.43 -5.50 10.45
C LEU A 566 -37.01 -5.75 9.90
N LEU A 567 -36.51 -4.82 9.09
CA LEU A 567 -35.14 -4.80 8.59
C LEU A 567 -34.44 -3.53 9.10
N LYS A 568 -33.37 -3.70 9.89
CA LYS A 568 -32.55 -2.58 10.36
C LYS A 568 -31.12 -2.71 9.81
N LYS A 569 -30.72 -1.73 8.99
CA LYS A 569 -29.33 -1.53 8.56
C LYS A 569 -28.60 -0.75 9.66
N LEU A 570 -27.66 -1.38 10.36
CA LEU A 570 -26.99 -0.77 11.52
C LEU A 570 -25.75 0.04 11.12
N LYS A 571 -24.91 -0.52 10.25
CA LYS A 571 -23.65 0.08 9.81
C LYS A 571 -23.34 -0.36 8.39
N SER A 572 -22.79 0.53 7.58
CA SER A 572 -22.38 0.24 6.20
C SER A 572 -21.13 1.03 5.90
N ASN A 573 -20.05 0.32 5.59
CA ASN A 573 -18.76 0.90 5.23
C ASN A 573 -18.32 0.31 3.89
N VAL A 574 -17.56 1.08 3.12
CA VAL A 574 -16.91 0.61 1.89
C VAL A 574 -15.40 0.70 2.09
N TYR A 575 -14.70 -0.33 1.65
CA TYR A 575 -13.26 -0.46 1.75
C TYR A 575 -12.66 -0.76 0.38
N ALA A 576 -11.42 -0.35 0.16
CA ALA A 576 -10.62 -0.82 -0.95
C ALA A 576 -9.71 -1.98 -0.49
N SER A 577 -9.63 -3.02 -1.30
CA SER A 577 -8.82 -4.21 -1.03
C SER A 577 -7.83 -4.43 -2.15
N GLN A 578 -6.55 -4.57 -1.79
CA GLN A 578 -5.46 -4.82 -2.71
C GLN A 578 -5.52 -6.25 -3.25
N THR A 579 -5.50 -6.41 -4.58
CA THR A 579 -5.48 -7.72 -5.25
C THR A 579 -4.22 -7.97 -6.05
N GLY A 580 -3.42 -6.95 -6.32
CA GLY A 580 -2.15 -7.05 -7.06
C GLY A 580 -1.15 -5.96 -6.68
N ASP A 581 -0.09 -5.88 -7.46
CA ASP A 581 1.01 -4.93 -7.22
C ASP A 581 0.66 -3.52 -7.71
N PRO A 582 1.19 -2.46 -7.07
CA PRO A 582 1.05 -1.09 -7.56
C PRO A 582 1.78 -0.87 -8.88
N VAL A 583 1.41 0.19 -9.58
CA VAL A 583 2.14 0.69 -10.74
C VAL A 583 3.51 1.19 -10.28
N SER A 584 4.53 1.02 -11.13
CA SER A 584 5.84 1.62 -10.90
C SER A 584 5.70 3.12 -10.63
N PRO A 585 6.22 3.64 -9.50
CA PRO A 585 6.08 5.05 -9.17
C PRO A 585 6.69 5.96 -10.24
N ASP A 586 6.06 7.10 -10.49
CA ASP A 586 6.65 8.16 -11.30
C ASP A 586 7.69 8.91 -10.46
N PHE A 587 8.95 8.94 -10.92
CA PHE A 587 10.04 9.62 -10.22
C PHE A 587 9.81 11.14 -10.14
N ASN A 588 9.03 11.70 -11.06
CA ASN A 588 8.77 13.13 -11.18
C ASN A 588 7.43 13.55 -10.55
N ASP A 589 6.65 12.61 -10.00
CA ASP A 589 5.41 12.91 -9.28
C ASP A 589 5.71 13.60 -7.94
N ILE A 590 5.19 14.81 -7.79
CA ILE A 590 5.38 15.66 -6.61
C ILE A 590 4.66 15.06 -5.38
N MET A 591 3.50 14.44 -5.58
CA MET A 591 2.70 13.88 -4.48
C MET A 591 3.20 12.50 -4.06
N MET A 592 4.03 11.86 -4.89
CA MET A 592 4.62 10.54 -4.67
C MET A 592 3.56 9.50 -4.28
N GLU A 593 2.46 9.45 -5.03
CA GLU A 593 1.34 8.57 -4.73
C GLU A 593 1.60 7.14 -5.20
N THR A 594 1.23 6.15 -4.40
CA THR A 594 1.26 4.75 -4.83
C THR A 594 -0.04 4.42 -5.54
N ILE A 595 0.01 4.32 -6.87
CA ILE A 595 -1.18 4.15 -7.71
C ILE A 595 -1.40 2.66 -8.01
N PHE A 596 -2.65 2.21 -7.87
CA PHE A 596 -3.12 0.89 -8.25
C PHE A 596 -4.06 1.01 -9.46
N GLU A 597 -3.76 0.24 -10.50
CA GLU A 597 -4.66 0.11 -11.65
C GLU A 597 -5.96 -0.62 -11.25
N PRO A 598 -7.07 -0.41 -11.99
CA PRO A 598 -8.38 -0.96 -11.65
C PRO A 598 -8.44 -2.50 -11.51
N VAL A 599 -7.46 -3.21 -12.08
CA VAL A 599 -7.38 -4.68 -12.03
C VAL A 599 -6.71 -5.17 -10.73
N ASN A 600 -5.89 -4.33 -10.11
CA ASN A 600 -5.06 -4.67 -8.94
C ASN A 600 -5.70 -4.21 -7.62
N ALA A 601 -6.94 -3.72 -7.66
CA ALA A 601 -7.72 -3.36 -6.49
C ALA A 601 -9.21 -3.71 -6.70
N SER A 602 -9.89 -4.02 -5.60
CA SER A 602 -11.33 -4.28 -5.57
C SER A 602 -12.00 -3.49 -4.45
N LEU A 603 -13.28 -3.24 -4.57
CA LEU A 603 -14.10 -2.57 -3.56
C LEU A 603 -14.91 -3.60 -2.79
N VAL A 604 -14.98 -3.43 -1.47
CA VAL A 604 -15.69 -4.31 -0.55
C VAL A 604 -16.66 -3.48 0.28
N THR A 605 -17.97 -3.71 0.14
CA THR A 605 -18.95 -3.16 1.08
C THR A 605 -19.15 -4.13 2.23
N LYS A 606 -19.06 -3.65 3.46
CA LYS A 606 -19.40 -4.39 4.68
C LYS A 606 -20.62 -3.76 5.33
N THR A 607 -21.75 -4.47 5.31
CA THR A 607 -23.01 -3.97 5.87
C THR A 607 -23.58 -4.90 6.91
N PHE A 608 -23.83 -4.36 8.11
CA PHE A 608 -24.38 -5.08 9.24
C PHE A 608 -25.90 -4.89 9.31
N TYR A 609 -26.64 -6.00 9.39
CA TYR A 609 -28.09 -6.05 9.45
C TYR A 609 -28.59 -6.73 10.72
N SER A 610 -29.75 -6.28 11.19
CA SER A 610 -30.56 -6.95 12.19
C SER A 610 -31.98 -7.04 11.65
N ALA A 611 -32.45 -8.26 11.39
CA ALA A 611 -33.71 -8.46 10.67
C ALA A 611 -34.47 -9.72 11.13
N SER A 612 -35.77 -9.74 10.82
CA SER A 612 -36.59 -10.94 10.92
C SER A 612 -37.00 -11.44 9.54
N PHE A 613 -37.05 -12.76 9.40
CA PHE A 613 -37.38 -13.43 8.16
C PHE A 613 -38.46 -14.48 8.37
N SER A 614 -39.35 -14.59 7.40
CA SER A 614 -40.40 -15.61 7.39
C SER A 614 -39.81 -16.96 7.02
N CYS A 615 -40.16 -18.00 7.79
CA CYS A 615 -39.79 -19.39 7.52
C CYS A 615 -40.96 -20.32 7.81
N ASN A 616 -41.41 -21.06 6.81
CA ASN A 616 -42.55 -21.95 6.94
C ASN A 616 -42.17 -23.21 7.73
N PHE A 617 -42.55 -23.28 9.00
CA PHE A 617 -42.29 -24.47 9.82
C PHE A 617 -43.28 -25.60 9.52
N TYR A 618 -42.74 -26.80 9.32
CA TYR A 618 -43.50 -28.03 9.19
C TYR A 618 -43.52 -28.78 10.54
N LEU A 619 -44.60 -28.59 11.30
CA LEU A 619 -44.73 -29.06 12.69
C LEU A 619 -45.41 -30.43 12.81
N PHE A 620 -45.55 -31.18 11.71
CA PHE A 620 -46.22 -32.48 11.73
C PHE A 620 -45.57 -33.46 12.71
N LYS A 621 -44.22 -33.54 12.71
CA LYS A 621 -43.42 -34.43 13.58
C LYS A 621 -43.13 -33.81 14.97
N TYR A 622 -43.77 -32.71 15.36
CA TYR A 622 -43.50 -32.05 16.64
C TYR A 622 -43.64 -33.03 17.82
N PRO A 623 -42.67 -33.08 18.77
CA PRO A 623 -41.51 -32.19 18.94
C PRO A 623 -40.18 -32.68 18.32
N PHE A 624 -40.20 -33.69 17.46
CA PHE A 624 -39.01 -34.28 16.81
C PHE A 624 -38.79 -33.73 15.40
N ASP A 625 -39.21 -32.49 15.18
CA ASP A 625 -39.15 -31.79 13.90
C ASP A 625 -37.77 -31.19 13.61
N THR A 626 -37.44 -31.14 12.31
CA THR A 626 -36.32 -30.36 11.77
C THR A 626 -36.88 -29.36 10.78
N GLN A 627 -36.57 -28.09 10.97
CA GLN A 627 -37.04 -26.99 10.12
C GLN A 627 -35.94 -26.55 9.17
N VAL A 628 -36.26 -26.38 7.89
CA VAL A 628 -35.32 -25.84 6.90
C VAL A 628 -35.74 -24.42 6.59
N CYS A 629 -34.88 -23.47 6.94
CA CYS A 629 -35.11 -22.05 6.69
C CYS A 629 -34.07 -21.51 5.71
N SER A 630 -34.45 -20.46 4.99
CA SER A 630 -33.52 -19.77 4.11
C SER A 630 -33.59 -18.26 4.25
N LEU A 631 -32.47 -17.62 3.96
CA LEU A 631 -32.33 -16.18 3.79
C LEU A 631 -32.18 -15.91 2.29
N LEU A 632 -33.08 -15.09 1.73
CA LEU A 632 -33.11 -14.78 0.30
C LEU A 632 -32.63 -13.36 0.05
N ILE A 633 -31.46 -13.22 -0.58
CA ILE A 633 -30.82 -11.94 -0.89
C ILE A 633 -30.91 -11.72 -2.40
N LYS A 634 -31.63 -10.68 -2.83
CA LYS A 634 -31.74 -10.23 -4.21
C LYS A 634 -30.78 -9.08 -4.46
N LEU A 635 -30.12 -9.09 -5.62
CA LEU A 635 -29.43 -7.92 -6.13
C LEU A 635 -30.43 -6.96 -6.78
N ASP A 636 -30.51 -5.71 -6.30
CA ASP A 636 -31.47 -4.72 -6.80
C ASP A 636 -30.86 -3.69 -7.75
N SER A 637 -29.52 -3.69 -7.87
CA SER A 637 -28.79 -2.62 -8.56
C SER A 637 -29.03 -2.55 -10.07
N ALA A 638 -29.27 -3.69 -10.72
CA ALA A 638 -29.51 -3.80 -12.16
C ALA A 638 -30.03 -5.21 -12.52
N ASP A 639 -30.47 -5.36 -13.77
CA ASP A 639 -30.85 -6.65 -14.38
C ASP A 639 -29.62 -7.60 -14.49
N THR A 640 -29.88 -8.92 -14.54
CA THR A 640 -28.84 -9.96 -14.62
C THR A 640 -27.97 -9.87 -15.87
N THR A 641 -28.47 -9.18 -16.90
CA THR A 641 -27.74 -8.86 -18.13
C THR A 641 -26.61 -7.85 -17.93
N VAL A 642 -26.57 -7.15 -16.79
CA VAL A 642 -25.56 -6.14 -16.47
C VAL A 642 -24.76 -6.53 -15.24
N VAL A 643 -25.42 -7.04 -14.18
CA VAL A 643 -24.76 -7.39 -12.92
C VAL A 643 -25.31 -8.70 -12.37
N THR A 644 -24.44 -9.62 -11.93
CA THR A 644 -24.85 -10.90 -11.34
C THR A 644 -23.91 -11.32 -10.19
N PHE A 645 -24.37 -12.25 -9.36
CA PHE A 645 -23.55 -12.85 -8.31
C PHE A 645 -22.64 -13.95 -8.86
N THR A 646 -21.46 -14.12 -8.28
CA THR A 646 -20.55 -15.26 -8.54
C THR A 646 -19.86 -15.69 -7.25
N ASN A 647 -19.48 -16.97 -7.15
CA ASN A 647 -18.65 -17.51 -6.06
C ASN A 647 -19.10 -17.05 -4.67
N ASP A 648 -20.25 -17.53 -4.24
CA ASP A 648 -20.83 -17.23 -2.95
C ASP A 648 -20.08 -17.91 -1.80
N SER A 649 -20.13 -17.28 -0.63
CA SER A 649 -19.65 -17.91 0.61
C SER A 649 -20.51 -17.52 1.81
N VAL A 650 -20.62 -18.45 2.77
CA VAL A 650 -21.31 -18.24 4.02
C VAL A 650 -20.51 -18.77 5.19
N VAL A 651 -20.44 -18.00 6.27
CA VAL A 651 -19.75 -18.40 7.52
C VAL A 651 -20.67 -18.10 8.70
N TYR A 652 -20.77 -19.04 9.65
CA TYR A 652 -21.49 -18.84 10.91
C TYR A 652 -20.52 -18.83 12.09
N SER A 653 -20.56 -17.77 12.90
CA SER A 653 -19.71 -17.64 14.10
C SER A 653 -20.52 -17.67 15.40
N GLY A 654 -21.84 -17.85 15.31
CA GLY A 654 -22.71 -17.94 16.48
C GLY A 654 -22.67 -19.31 17.17
N LEU A 655 -23.46 -19.44 18.24
CA LEU A 655 -23.60 -20.71 18.95
C LEU A 655 -24.39 -21.71 18.10
N LEU A 656 -23.82 -22.89 17.85
CA LEU A 656 -24.53 -23.98 17.15
C LEU A 656 -25.69 -24.54 17.98
N THR A 657 -25.56 -24.52 19.32
CA THR A 657 -26.58 -25.00 20.24
C THR A 657 -27.34 -23.83 20.87
N LEU A 658 -28.58 -23.61 20.43
CA LEU A 658 -29.49 -22.60 20.99
C LEU A 658 -30.36 -23.23 22.09
N PRO A 659 -31.11 -22.44 22.89
CA PRO A 659 -31.94 -22.98 23.97
C PRO A 659 -33.01 -23.98 23.49
N LYS A 660 -33.64 -23.73 22.34
CA LYS A 660 -34.71 -24.59 21.77
C LYS A 660 -34.28 -25.45 20.58
N TYR A 661 -33.25 -25.04 19.85
CA TYR A 661 -32.85 -25.63 18.58
C TYR A 661 -31.33 -25.80 18.48
N ASP A 662 -30.88 -26.76 17.70
CA ASP A 662 -29.49 -26.87 17.24
C ASP A 662 -29.44 -26.49 15.75
N VAL A 663 -28.45 -25.67 15.37
CA VAL A 663 -28.25 -25.18 14.00
C VAL A 663 -27.32 -26.13 13.26
N LYS A 664 -27.74 -26.61 12.08
CA LYS A 664 -27.01 -27.55 11.23
C LYS A 664 -27.09 -27.15 9.75
N ASP A 665 -26.26 -27.76 8.93
CA ASP A 665 -26.32 -27.73 7.46
C ASP A 665 -26.46 -26.32 6.85
N ILE A 666 -25.53 -25.42 7.20
CA ILE A 666 -25.48 -24.06 6.66
C ILE A 666 -24.81 -24.12 5.29
N VAL A 667 -25.57 -23.84 4.24
CA VAL A 667 -25.14 -23.90 2.84
C VAL A 667 -25.67 -22.68 2.09
N SER A 668 -24.89 -22.15 1.16
CA SER A 668 -25.33 -21.10 0.24
C SER A 668 -25.47 -21.65 -1.18
N GLU A 669 -26.49 -21.17 -1.89
CA GLU A 669 -26.76 -21.51 -3.28
C GLU A 669 -27.11 -20.25 -4.07
N LEU A 670 -26.47 -20.07 -5.22
CA LEU A 670 -26.83 -19.02 -6.18
C LEU A 670 -27.93 -19.50 -7.13
N SER A 671 -28.94 -18.67 -7.33
CA SER A 671 -30.07 -18.95 -8.21
C SER A 671 -30.45 -17.72 -9.02
N GLU A 672 -30.71 -17.89 -10.31
CA GLU A 672 -31.27 -16.84 -11.16
C GLU A 672 -32.79 -17.01 -11.26
N ARG A 673 -33.54 -15.99 -10.80
CA ARG A 673 -35.00 -15.95 -10.91
C ARG A 673 -35.40 -14.77 -11.78
N THR A 674 -36.09 -15.03 -12.90
CA THR A 674 -36.74 -14.04 -13.79
C THR A 674 -36.21 -12.60 -13.71
N GLY A 675 -34.99 -12.34 -14.22
CA GLY A 675 -34.41 -11.00 -14.38
C GLY A 675 -33.66 -10.43 -13.18
N TYR A 676 -33.42 -11.20 -12.11
CA TYR A 676 -32.54 -10.78 -11.01
C TYR A 676 -31.75 -11.97 -10.43
N ALA A 677 -30.56 -11.66 -9.92
CA ALA A 677 -29.70 -12.62 -9.25
C ALA A 677 -30.11 -12.76 -7.77
N VAL A 678 -30.23 -13.99 -7.29
CA VAL A 678 -30.58 -14.30 -5.90
C VAL A 678 -29.51 -15.20 -5.28
N MET A 679 -29.07 -14.85 -4.08
CA MET A 679 -28.33 -15.74 -3.20
C MET A 679 -29.28 -16.28 -2.13
N GLU A 680 -29.37 -17.59 -2.03
CA GLU A 680 -30.16 -18.29 -1.02
C GLU A 680 -29.22 -18.95 0.00
N VAL A 681 -29.28 -18.53 1.26
CA VAL A 681 -28.55 -19.16 2.36
C VAL A 681 -29.50 -20.06 3.13
N LYS A 682 -29.31 -21.37 3.05
CA LYS A 682 -30.12 -22.41 3.72
C LYS A 682 -29.45 -22.87 5.00
N PHE A 683 -30.26 -23.15 6.01
CA PHE A 683 -29.81 -23.77 7.26
C PHE A 683 -30.93 -24.60 7.89
N ALA A 684 -30.54 -25.66 8.58
CA ALA A 684 -31.44 -26.55 9.30
C ALA A 684 -31.47 -26.21 10.80
N LEU A 685 -32.68 -26.17 11.37
CA LEU A 685 -32.95 -25.98 12.79
C LEU A 685 -33.56 -27.27 13.34
N GLU A 686 -32.78 -28.04 14.09
CA GLU A 686 -33.22 -29.28 14.73
C GLU A 686 -33.73 -28.99 16.15
N ARG A 687 -34.95 -29.42 16.48
CA ARG A 687 -35.52 -29.12 17.81
C ARG A 687 -34.90 -30.00 18.90
N ARG A 688 -34.59 -29.39 20.05
CA ARG A 688 -34.10 -30.08 21.25
C ARG A 688 -35.24 -30.75 22.01
N TRP A 689 -35.51 -32.00 21.67
CA TRP A 689 -36.66 -32.75 22.19
C TRP A 689 -36.53 -33.25 23.63
N SER A 690 -35.33 -33.30 24.21
CA SER A 690 -35.07 -33.95 25.52
C SER A 690 -35.89 -33.34 26.68
N LEU A 691 -35.96 -32.01 26.74
CA LEU A 691 -36.76 -31.31 27.75
C LEU A 691 -38.26 -31.57 27.54
N LEU A 692 -38.72 -31.58 26.28
CA LEU A 692 -40.12 -31.81 25.92
C LEU A 692 -40.57 -33.23 26.27
N VAL A 693 -39.68 -34.23 26.15
CA VAL A 693 -39.95 -35.59 26.64
C VAL A 693 -40.11 -35.63 28.15
N LEU A 694 -39.28 -34.90 28.89
CA LEU A 694 -39.36 -34.85 30.35
C LEU A 694 -40.62 -34.14 30.87
N THR A 695 -41.06 -33.07 30.23
CA THR A 695 -42.18 -32.24 30.70
C THR A 695 -43.53 -32.63 30.12
N ILE A 696 -43.58 -33.34 28.99
CA ILE A 696 -44.83 -33.72 28.33
C ILE A 696 -45.05 -35.24 28.37
N PHE A 697 -44.11 -36.03 27.84
CA PHE A 697 -44.30 -37.47 27.69
C PHE A 697 -44.25 -38.21 29.04
N ILE A 698 -43.32 -37.87 29.93
CA ILE A 698 -43.24 -38.52 31.26
C ILE A 698 -44.49 -38.25 32.10
N PRO A 699 -44.97 -37.00 32.29
CA PRO A 699 -46.19 -36.73 33.05
C PRO A 699 -47.44 -37.38 32.45
N THR A 700 -47.59 -37.39 31.12
CA THR A 700 -48.74 -38.06 30.48
C THR A 700 -48.72 -39.57 30.71
N ILE A 701 -47.55 -40.21 30.67
CA ILE A 701 -47.39 -41.63 31.02
C ILE A 701 -47.71 -41.89 32.50
N LEU A 702 -47.27 -41.01 33.41
CA LEU A 702 -47.60 -41.13 34.83
C LEU A 702 -49.11 -40.99 35.08
N LEU A 703 -49.78 -40.04 34.41
CA LEU A 703 -51.24 -39.87 34.49
C LEU A 703 -51.99 -41.08 33.95
N LEU A 704 -51.52 -41.68 32.84
CA LEU A 704 -52.03 -42.96 32.34
C LEU A 704 -51.80 -44.09 33.34
N GLY A 705 -50.67 -44.10 34.05
CA GLY A 705 -50.38 -45.04 35.12
C GLY A 705 -51.36 -44.91 36.29
N ILE A 706 -51.66 -43.68 36.72
CA ILE A 706 -52.67 -43.41 37.76
C ILE A 706 -54.05 -43.91 37.30
N GLY A 707 -54.43 -43.62 36.05
CA GLY A 707 -55.65 -44.17 35.44
C GLY A 707 -55.70 -45.70 35.48
N TYR A 708 -54.60 -46.36 35.14
CA TYR A 708 -54.46 -47.82 35.17
C TYR A 708 -54.57 -48.39 36.60
N VAL A 709 -53.96 -47.75 37.60
CA VAL A 709 -54.04 -48.17 39.01
C VAL A 709 -55.48 -48.20 39.52
N THR A 710 -56.35 -47.32 39.01
CA THR A 710 -57.78 -47.34 39.38
C THR A 710 -58.50 -48.64 39.02
N LEU A 711 -57.97 -49.44 38.08
CA LEU A 711 -58.50 -50.75 37.74
C LEU A 711 -58.20 -51.84 38.79
N PHE A 712 -57.28 -51.58 39.73
CA PHE A 712 -56.90 -52.51 40.80
C PHE A 712 -57.56 -52.20 42.14
N ILE A 713 -58.22 -51.05 42.26
CA ILE A 713 -58.99 -50.67 43.45
C ILE A 713 -60.23 -51.57 43.54
N GLN A 714 -60.60 -51.97 44.76
CA GLN A 714 -61.75 -52.84 45.03
C GLN A 714 -63.04 -52.30 44.39
N LEU A 715 -63.87 -53.20 43.84
CA LEU A 715 -65.10 -52.82 43.12
C LEU A 715 -66.07 -52.02 44.01
N ALA A 716 -66.11 -52.30 45.32
CA ALA A 716 -66.96 -51.62 46.28
C ALA A 716 -66.61 -50.13 46.50
N ALA A 717 -65.42 -49.67 46.11
CA ALA A 717 -64.93 -48.30 46.35
C ALA A 717 -65.07 -47.39 45.11
N ILE A 718 -66.29 -47.29 44.56
CA ILE A 718 -66.58 -46.52 43.34
C ILE A 718 -66.26 -45.02 43.46
N GLN A 719 -66.51 -44.43 44.64
CA GLN A 719 -66.23 -43.01 44.89
C GLN A 719 -64.75 -42.68 44.73
N VAL A 720 -63.86 -43.58 45.20
CA VAL A 720 -62.40 -43.40 45.09
C VAL A 720 -61.94 -43.53 43.64
N ARG A 721 -62.43 -44.55 42.92
CA ARG A 721 -62.07 -44.79 41.51
C ARG A 721 -62.49 -43.64 40.61
N SER A 722 -63.74 -43.19 40.73
CA SER A 722 -64.32 -42.16 39.86
C SER A 722 -63.67 -40.79 40.05
N ILE A 723 -63.42 -40.39 41.30
CA ILE A 723 -62.74 -39.13 41.61
C ILE A 723 -61.31 -39.15 41.07
N MET A 724 -60.57 -40.24 41.30
CA MET A 724 -59.18 -40.38 40.84
C MET A 724 -59.06 -40.38 39.32
N THR A 725 -60.02 -40.96 38.58
CA THR A 725 -60.02 -40.90 37.10
C THR A 725 -60.50 -39.56 36.53
N LEU A 726 -61.42 -38.88 37.22
CA LEU A 726 -61.91 -37.58 36.76
C LEU A 726 -60.85 -36.49 36.95
N THR A 727 -60.12 -36.53 38.08
CA THR A 727 -59.02 -35.60 38.35
C THR A 727 -57.85 -35.81 37.41
N THR A 728 -57.50 -37.05 37.06
CA THR A 728 -56.44 -37.31 36.05
C THR A 728 -56.84 -36.82 34.67
N LEU A 729 -58.11 -36.98 34.26
CA LEU A 729 -58.60 -36.46 32.98
C LEU A 729 -58.53 -34.93 32.93
N LEU A 730 -58.92 -34.25 34.02
CA LEU A 730 -58.84 -32.78 34.11
C LEU A 730 -57.39 -32.30 33.98
N VAL A 731 -56.47 -32.89 34.75
CA VAL A 731 -55.03 -32.54 34.70
C VAL A 731 -54.45 -32.79 33.31
N LEU A 732 -54.80 -33.92 32.68
CA LEU A 732 -54.35 -34.24 31.33
C LEU A 732 -54.86 -33.23 30.28
N TYR A 733 -56.13 -32.83 30.35
CA TYR A 733 -56.69 -31.82 29.44
C TYR A 733 -56.06 -30.44 29.67
N THR A 734 -55.75 -30.07 30.92
CA THR A 734 -55.04 -28.81 31.21
C THR A 734 -53.64 -28.79 30.60
N LEU A 735 -52.92 -29.93 30.67
CA LEU A 735 -51.60 -30.06 30.04
C LEU A 735 -51.69 -29.99 28.50
N PHE A 736 -52.71 -30.60 27.89
CA PHE A 736 -52.97 -30.50 26.46
C PHE A 736 -53.17 -29.04 26.02
N ASN A 737 -54.02 -28.28 26.72
CA ASN A 737 -54.26 -26.88 26.37
C ASN A 737 -53.00 -26.02 26.51
N GLN A 738 -52.18 -26.25 27.53
CA GLN A 738 -50.93 -25.53 27.72
C GLN A 738 -49.95 -25.79 26.56
N VAL A 739 -49.78 -27.04 26.14
CA VAL A 739 -48.90 -27.38 25.02
C VAL A 739 -49.46 -26.85 23.69
N SER A 740 -50.78 -26.90 23.51
CA SER A 740 -51.44 -26.40 22.30
C SER A 740 -51.34 -24.89 22.16
N SER A 741 -51.34 -24.12 23.25
CA SER A 741 -51.21 -22.66 23.19
C SER A 741 -49.79 -22.17 22.87
N ASP A 742 -48.79 -23.01 23.09
CA ASP A 742 -47.38 -22.69 22.81
C ASP A 742 -47.00 -22.96 21.33
N LEU A 743 -47.95 -23.43 20.51
CA LEU A 743 -47.78 -23.78 19.10
C LEU A 743 -48.72 -22.96 18.22
N PRO A 744 -48.36 -22.71 16.95
CA PRO A 744 -49.24 -22.03 16.01
C PRO A 744 -50.44 -22.91 15.63
N ASP A 745 -51.53 -22.26 15.25
CA ASP A 745 -52.70 -22.93 14.70
C ASP A 745 -52.41 -23.48 13.30
N THR A 746 -52.51 -24.80 13.13
CA THR A 746 -52.23 -25.49 11.87
C THR A 746 -53.47 -26.21 11.35
N ALA A 747 -53.65 -26.26 10.03
CA ALA A 747 -54.75 -27.01 9.40
C ALA A 747 -54.54 -28.53 9.43
N TYR A 748 -53.29 -28.98 9.54
CA TYR A 748 -52.93 -30.40 9.64
C TYR A 748 -52.79 -30.84 11.11
N ILE A 749 -53.02 -32.14 11.34
CA ILE A 749 -52.91 -32.79 12.65
C ILE A 749 -51.43 -32.95 13.00
N LYS A 750 -51.04 -32.59 14.23
CA LYS A 750 -49.67 -32.77 14.74
C LYS A 750 -49.56 -34.10 15.49
N MET A 751 -48.37 -34.71 15.49
CA MET A 751 -48.13 -35.96 16.24
C MET A 751 -48.44 -35.81 17.73
N ILE A 752 -48.15 -34.65 18.32
CA ILE A 752 -48.48 -34.35 19.71
C ILE A 752 -49.99 -34.34 19.98
N ASP A 753 -50.80 -33.88 19.02
CA ASP A 753 -52.26 -33.86 19.14
C ASP A 753 -52.81 -35.30 19.18
N MET A 754 -52.26 -36.20 18.36
CA MET A 754 -52.61 -37.63 18.36
C MET A 754 -52.21 -38.33 19.67
N TRP A 755 -51.07 -37.97 20.26
CA TRP A 755 -50.64 -38.49 21.56
C TRP A 755 -51.62 -38.09 22.68
N PHE A 756 -51.94 -36.81 22.80
CA PHE A 756 -52.89 -36.33 23.81
C PHE A 756 -54.30 -36.88 23.59
N PHE A 757 -54.76 -36.93 22.34
CA PHE A 757 -56.06 -37.52 22.02
C PHE A 757 -56.14 -38.98 22.46
N PHE A 758 -55.09 -39.77 22.19
CA PHE A 758 -55.01 -41.16 22.65
C PHE A 758 -55.03 -41.26 24.18
N CYS A 759 -54.23 -40.46 24.89
CA CYS A 759 -54.19 -40.47 26.36
C CYS A 759 -55.56 -40.11 26.96
N ILE A 760 -56.21 -39.06 26.44
CA ILE A 760 -57.52 -38.59 26.89
C ILE A 760 -58.59 -39.66 26.63
N PHE A 761 -58.60 -40.22 25.42
CA PHE A 761 -59.55 -41.27 25.03
C PHE A 761 -59.38 -42.52 25.91
N LEU A 762 -58.16 -42.90 26.23
CA LEU A 762 -57.88 -44.06 27.07
C LEU A 762 -58.37 -43.86 28.51
N ILE A 763 -58.12 -42.70 29.13
CA ILE A 763 -58.65 -42.38 30.47
C ILE A 763 -60.18 -42.28 30.45
N PHE A 764 -60.76 -41.66 29.42
CA PHE A 764 -62.21 -41.59 29.25
C PHE A 764 -62.83 -42.98 29.16
N SER A 765 -62.19 -43.90 28.41
CA SER A 765 -62.63 -45.30 28.30
C SER A 765 -62.60 -46.02 29.66
N VAL A 766 -61.63 -45.70 30.53
CA VAL A 766 -61.59 -46.21 31.91
C VAL A 766 -62.75 -45.65 32.76
N ILE A 767 -63.12 -44.39 32.59
CA ILE A 767 -64.29 -43.79 33.28
C ILE A 767 -65.58 -44.52 32.85
N VAL A 768 -65.77 -44.71 31.55
CA VAL A 768 -66.92 -45.45 31.00
C VAL A 768 -66.95 -46.87 31.54
N LEU A 769 -65.80 -47.55 31.62
CA LEU A 769 -65.69 -48.88 32.21
C LEU A 769 -66.10 -48.89 33.69
N HIS A 770 -65.66 -47.92 34.50
CA HIS A 770 -66.05 -47.82 35.91
C HIS A 770 -67.56 -47.72 36.07
N VAL A 771 -68.24 -46.97 35.19
CA VAL A 771 -69.71 -46.86 35.17
C VAL A 771 -70.35 -48.19 34.73
N ILE A 772 -69.89 -48.81 33.65
CA ILE A 772 -70.46 -50.07 33.14
C ILE A 772 -70.34 -51.20 34.17
N VAL A 773 -69.20 -51.31 34.85
CA VAL A 773 -68.95 -52.37 35.84
C VAL A 773 -69.87 -52.27 37.05
N GLU A 774 -70.29 -51.06 37.45
CA GLU A 774 -71.26 -50.84 38.54
C GLU A 774 -72.67 -51.32 38.17
N TYR A 775 -73.08 -51.14 36.91
CA TYR A 775 -74.40 -51.56 36.43
C TYR A 775 -74.51 -53.07 36.13
N LEU A 776 -73.42 -53.83 36.23
CA LEU A 776 -73.43 -55.29 36.06
C LEU A 776 -73.71 -56.00 37.40
N PRO A 777 -74.54 -57.06 37.43
CA PRO A 777 -74.89 -57.75 38.67
C PRO A 777 -73.65 -58.36 39.35
N PRO A 778 -73.54 -58.28 40.70
CA PRO A 778 -72.50 -59.02 41.42
C PRO A 778 -72.74 -60.51 41.18
N GLY A 779 -71.70 -61.23 40.72
CA GLY A 779 -71.79 -62.68 40.63
C GLY A 779 -71.79 -63.26 42.04
N ASP A 780 -72.86 -63.97 42.43
CA ASP A 780 -72.90 -64.77 43.66
C ASP A 780 -71.83 -65.87 43.58
N GLU A 781 -70.82 -65.80 44.44
CA GLU A 781 -70.12 -66.98 44.94
C GLU A 781 -70.70 -67.32 46.32
N ASP A 782 -71.81 -68.06 46.35
CA ASP A 782 -72.17 -68.91 47.49
C ASP A 782 -73.24 -69.93 47.06
N ASN A 783 -72.79 -71.14 46.67
CA ASN A 783 -73.56 -72.41 46.76
C ASN A 783 -72.68 -73.61 46.38
N PHE A 784 -71.68 -73.90 47.21
CA PHE A 784 -71.01 -75.21 47.26
C PHE A 784 -71.30 -75.84 48.62
N LEU A 785 -72.54 -76.33 48.84
CA LEU A 785 -72.88 -77.49 49.69
C LEU A 785 -74.42 -77.64 49.80
N GLY A 786 -74.94 -78.76 49.29
CA GLY A 786 -76.24 -79.31 49.67
C GLY A 786 -77.39 -79.08 48.70
N LYS A 787 -77.64 -80.06 47.81
CA LYS A 787 -78.93 -80.17 47.11
C LYS A 787 -79.44 -81.60 47.17
N ASN A 788 -80.55 -81.78 47.89
CA ASN A 788 -81.60 -82.74 47.59
C ASN A 788 -82.87 -82.18 48.22
N ILE A 789 -83.82 -81.73 47.41
CA ILE A 789 -85.27 -81.80 47.66
C ILE A 789 -86.00 -81.57 46.33
N SER A 790 -87.02 -82.40 46.17
CA SER A 790 -87.93 -82.54 45.05
C SER A 790 -89.09 -81.54 45.06
N ARG A 791 -89.44 -81.10 43.84
CA ARG A 791 -90.80 -81.03 43.24
C ARG A 791 -91.68 -79.77 43.35
N VAL A 792 -92.24 -79.51 42.16
CA VAL A 792 -93.47 -78.81 41.70
C VAL A 792 -93.47 -77.28 41.57
N SER A 793 -93.75 -76.84 40.34
CA SER A 793 -93.74 -75.49 39.76
C SER A 793 -95.10 -74.77 39.85
N PRO A 794 -95.13 -73.44 39.62
CA PRO A 794 -95.72 -72.95 38.35
C PRO A 794 -94.99 -71.76 37.69
N LEU A 795 -95.47 -71.41 36.49
CA LEU A 795 -94.92 -70.59 35.40
C LEU A 795 -94.20 -69.26 35.75
N GLY A 796 -93.03 -69.06 35.14
CA GLY A 796 -92.32 -67.80 34.91
C GLY A 796 -91.26 -68.00 33.80
N PRO A 797 -90.89 -66.97 33.01
CA PRO A 797 -90.07 -67.16 31.81
C PRO A 797 -88.62 -67.56 32.16
N ASN A 798 -87.99 -68.32 31.25
CA ASN A 798 -86.65 -68.89 31.39
C ASN A 798 -85.60 -67.89 31.91
N PRO A 799 -84.71 -68.27 32.84
CA PRO A 799 -83.59 -67.43 33.21
C PRO A 799 -82.59 -67.35 32.05
N VAL A 800 -82.34 -66.14 31.56
CA VAL A 800 -81.24 -65.84 30.63
C VAL A 800 -79.93 -66.03 31.40
N GLN A 801 -79.11 -66.99 30.99
CA GLN A 801 -77.73 -67.11 31.47
C GLN A 801 -76.93 -65.88 31.01
N VAL A 802 -76.68 -64.95 31.92
CA VAL A 802 -75.78 -63.81 31.68
C VAL A 802 -74.34 -64.29 31.91
N TRP A 803 -73.54 -64.32 30.85
CA TRP A 803 -72.16 -64.85 30.84
C TRP A 803 -71.11 -63.84 31.33
N PHE A 804 -71.50 -62.60 31.65
CA PHE A 804 -70.58 -61.51 31.96
C PHE A 804 -70.85 -60.93 33.35
N THR A 805 -70.00 -61.29 34.32
CA THR A 805 -69.95 -60.62 35.63
C THR A 805 -69.02 -59.40 35.56
N GLY A 806 -69.31 -58.34 36.32
CA GLY A 806 -68.46 -57.13 36.38
C GLY A 806 -67.00 -57.42 36.77
N MET A 807 -66.78 -58.49 37.54
CA MET A 807 -65.45 -58.96 37.94
C MET A 807 -64.65 -59.56 36.78
N TRP A 808 -65.30 -60.29 35.87
CA TRP A 808 -64.66 -60.83 34.66
C TRP A 808 -64.22 -59.71 33.72
N LEU A 809 -65.10 -58.72 33.48
CA LEU A 809 -64.82 -57.57 32.60
C LEU A 809 -63.65 -56.72 33.12
N MET A 810 -63.59 -56.50 34.45
CA MET A 810 -62.46 -55.83 35.10
C MET A 810 -61.15 -56.64 34.97
N LYS A 811 -61.21 -57.97 35.12
CA LYS A 811 -60.03 -58.85 35.00
C LYS A 811 -59.51 -58.89 33.56
N ALA A 812 -60.39 -58.96 32.56
CA ALA A 812 -60.01 -58.90 31.16
C ALA A 812 -59.41 -57.53 30.79
N THR A 813 -60.01 -56.44 31.28
CA THR A 813 -59.55 -55.09 30.95
C THR A 813 -58.21 -54.75 31.58
N ARG A 814 -57.99 -55.12 32.85
CA ARG A 814 -56.73 -54.85 33.54
C ARG A 814 -55.55 -55.71 33.06
N VAL A 815 -55.79 -56.96 32.66
CA VAL A 815 -54.69 -57.89 32.30
C VAL A 815 -54.39 -57.90 30.80
N VAL A 816 -55.41 -57.76 29.95
CA VAL A 816 -55.27 -57.98 28.50
C VAL A 816 -55.57 -56.70 27.72
N ILE A 817 -56.77 -56.12 27.86
CA ILE A 817 -57.23 -55.08 26.93
C ILE A 817 -56.41 -53.79 27.08
N TYR A 818 -56.24 -53.29 28.30
CA TYR A 818 -55.53 -52.02 28.52
C TYR A 818 -54.04 -52.09 28.13
N PRO A 819 -53.26 -53.11 28.56
CA PRO A 819 -51.87 -53.24 28.13
C PRO A 819 -51.71 -53.47 26.62
N SER A 820 -52.59 -54.25 25.98
CA SER A 820 -52.52 -54.49 24.53
C SER A 820 -52.78 -53.22 23.71
N ILE A 821 -53.78 -52.41 24.07
CA ILE A 821 -54.06 -51.14 23.39
C ILE A 821 -52.87 -50.18 23.53
N LEU A 822 -52.28 -50.09 24.72
CA LEU A 822 -51.13 -49.22 24.98
C LEU A 822 -49.88 -49.66 24.19
N LEU A 823 -49.63 -50.97 24.09
CA LEU A 823 -48.51 -51.52 23.34
C LEU A 823 -48.67 -51.31 21.83
N ILE A 824 -49.86 -51.57 21.27
CA ILE A 824 -50.14 -51.35 19.85
C ILE A 824 -49.99 -49.88 19.49
N PHE A 825 -50.55 -48.97 20.28
CA PHE A 825 -50.44 -47.54 20.02
C PHE A 825 -48.98 -47.06 20.07
N ASN A 826 -48.22 -47.42 21.11
CA ASN A 826 -46.81 -47.02 21.20
C ASN A 826 -45.99 -47.54 20.02
N LEU A 827 -46.19 -48.79 19.60
CA LEU A 827 -45.50 -49.33 18.42
C LEU A 827 -45.84 -48.51 17.16
N VAL A 828 -47.12 -48.25 16.89
CA VAL A 828 -47.53 -47.48 15.72
C VAL A 828 -47.01 -46.04 15.79
N PHE A 829 -47.12 -45.39 16.95
CA PHE A 829 -46.73 -44.00 17.15
C PHE A 829 -45.23 -43.79 16.96
N TRP A 830 -44.39 -44.58 17.64
CA TRP A 830 -42.94 -44.42 17.55
C TRP A 830 -42.38 -44.85 16.20
N VAL A 831 -42.93 -45.92 15.59
CA VAL A 831 -42.58 -46.30 14.20
C VAL A 831 -42.95 -45.18 13.24
N SER A 832 -44.10 -44.53 13.41
CA SER A 832 -44.51 -43.41 12.54
C SER A 832 -43.62 -42.16 12.71
N ILE A 833 -42.98 -41.97 13.86
CA ILE A 833 -42.06 -40.83 14.06
C ILE A 833 -40.70 -41.10 13.42
N PHE A 834 -40.18 -42.33 13.53
CA PHE A 834 -38.81 -42.65 13.14
C PHE A 834 -38.66 -43.31 11.75
N ASN A 835 -39.72 -43.87 11.15
CA ASN A 835 -39.67 -44.52 9.82
C ASN A 835 -40.33 -43.71 8.69
N LEU A 836 -41.03 -42.62 8.99
CA LEU A 836 -41.38 -41.64 7.97
C LEU A 836 -40.15 -40.74 7.83
N GLU A 837 -39.30 -40.99 6.81
CA GLU A 837 -38.34 -39.98 6.34
C GLU A 837 -39.12 -38.82 5.70
#